data_AF-A0A966VZW5-F1
#
_entry.id   AF-A0A966VZW5-F1
#
_cell.length_a   1.000
_cell.length_b   1.000
_cell.length_c   1.000
_cell.angle_alpha   90.00
_cell.angle_beta   90.00
_cell.angle_gamma   90.00
#
_symmetry.space_group_name_H-M   'P 1'
#
loop_
_entity.id
_entity.type
_entity.pdbx_description
1 polymer ?
#
loop_
_entity_poly.entity_id
_entity_poly.type
_entity_poly.pdbx_seq_one_letter_code
_entity_poly.pdbx_strand_id
1 'polypeptide(L)'
;LDAAREVFTANVQLAPGERKELPFQFKLGNAEFGHELRGVLVAGGTEVHSSSEFFGVSKNVYRVGITGRHVGQSTRNLTPERAAETMAANVRAYANYFECFAWAPCDYSDLTPKTEEFVSGQTQYPGSVAGMKLQLAEAHRRGIKAITYGKACAAGISGFLTYQQHPEFFGHSFATGPATEQMSTFLLERMLENDYNFNRPSDGGWRHWASLWTRFDFNPAVDFGADELVRSAEIFGWDGVRWDGHFVENQRRCIDRINAKRPGYVHGYNSAFANCGSKLFLPPDQSDFHDIAKAHGLIMDESVRGHSRWTDGSMRTFYEGICREADYVKRIGGLPLFITFDMGSRQDVTWNVLSGLAAGQRYTYLTSPGDYAFGTLPKFLTRYSAFVWDDTAMVANEAQHLAVTLAPGSPTNAAVWFDQSTWLRKLTDGRQQVLLHLLNFPGYRHYAQRVQTPPTWLSNVTVSVKLPAGAQLARAFHVSPDLVEGHHALTPKTDGTTATLVLPEVKLWSIVVLEFSGGANYPLTTPVEDATKHFAEEKQKKEHEAKLAAEKSKASIGTPVAASPAATDLDANADPAVLAQHFKNFTRPASPALRRNGVVDVHHARGAFAWLNPVDIALQLAGGGNYTPSWVDRVGFRLGPGGSMEDFPDSYDALFENDVLVLDNVQAADLGALRRTMIADFVRAGGGLLVMGGWFNLSQGADRNTSLAELLPVTITKQGNLATNAAGFALTIARTDFFPKVDWVRAGVAFQVDQSPVKAGAEVLAKAGPHPAIVAGTCGAGRVVVVLANPHGEPAKGTLPYWQSPEWPRVLAACLAYLAKGSEAVSTKTLAKRALDKKKVLPDDLMLDASSLAAPELAKRLRSARDNIVDTETAQTVLRVALDNKVTDTELLTTVVEAAGPFMDASFAPLGVQMAQSDLDVLRRVGYRVLGLAKNKAHRPLVEKGLKESNVECIRAALVALGEIGDPVAAPAVTEYLAGGTEKLLAISVLRRLGTPADFAASLELYAHALRRLTELHSGRKSVLNTLYGGMAFSLTPAQRRLAQGELRTVQDMEARARHDSAYFAASLGKLNDTEWRAFTSFLAQTKNAAVAPLAHATFGKLPREQTKPWRTELAKAQLPQIRLLAEE
;
A
#
# COMPACT_ATOMS: atom_id res chain seq x y z
N LEU A 1 23.33 34.26 27.30
CA LEU A 1 22.61 35.34 26.61
C LEU A 1 23.48 36.58 26.49
N ASP A 2 24.19 37.01 27.54
CA ASP A 2 24.95 38.29 27.49
C ASP A 2 26.41 38.17 27.05
N ALA A 3 26.85 36.96 26.67
CA ALA A 3 28.17 36.77 26.10
C ALA A 3 28.18 37.30 24.67
N ALA A 4 28.65 38.54 24.50
CA ALA A 4 28.85 39.17 23.21
C ALA A 4 30.33 39.22 22.84
N ARG A 5 30.62 39.07 21.54
CA ARG A 5 31.96 39.27 20.98
C ARG A 5 31.83 40.07 19.69
N GLU A 6 32.60 41.15 19.58
CA GLU A 6 32.73 41.84 18.29
C GLU A 6 33.42 40.91 17.28
N VAL A 7 32.78 40.71 16.13
CA VAL A 7 33.29 39.84 15.06
C VAL A 7 33.62 40.60 13.78
N PHE A 8 33.12 41.82 13.62
CA PHE A 8 33.37 42.69 12.47
C PHE A 8 33.02 44.15 12.80
N THR A 9 33.88 45.06 12.35
CA THR A 9 33.66 46.51 12.41
C THR A 9 34.22 47.17 11.16
N ALA A 10 33.48 48.09 10.57
CA ALA A 10 33.92 48.86 9.41
C ALA A 10 33.32 50.27 9.44
N ASN A 11 34.10 51.25 9.00
CA ASN A 11 33.61 52.61 8.77
C ASN A 11 32.92 52.68 7.41
N VAL A 12 31.73 53.28 7.37
CA VAL A 12 30.96 53.44 6.13
C VAL A 12 30.50 54.89 6.01
N GLN A 13 30.63 55.45 4.81
CA GLN A 13 30.00 56.70 4.41
C GLN A 13 28.87 56.37 3.45
N LEU A 14 27.65 56.84 3.73
CA LEU A 14 26.46 56.57 2.93
C LEU A 14 25.78 57.90 2.58
N ALA A 15 25.57 58.16 1.29
CA ALA A 15 24.69 59.23 0.84
C ALA A 15 23.21 58.81 1.00
N PRO A 16 22.26 59.77 1.09
CA PRO A 16 20.83 59.43 1.12
C PRO A 16 20.42 58.55 -0.08
N GLY A 17 19.84 57.38 0.21
CA GLY A 17 19.43 56.40 -0.80
C GLY A 17 20.54 55.48 -1.33
N GLU A 18 21.80 55.69 -0.91
CA GLU A 18 22.91 54.79 -1.26
C GLU A 18 22.83 53.48 -0.47
N ARG A 19 23.09 52.35 -1.14
CA ARG A 19 23.22 51.02 -0.53
C ARG A 19 24.66 50.54 -0.66
N LYS A 20 25.26 50.11 0.46
CA LYS A 20 26.55 49.41 0.48
C LYS A 20 26.42 48.05 1.13
N GLU A 21 27.12 47.06 0.61
CA GLU A 21 27.23 45.73 1.18
C GLU A 21 28.66 45.50 1.69
N LEU A 22 28.78 45.01 2.92
CA LEU A 22 30.06 44.79 3.60
C LEU A 22 30.18 43.30 3.95
N PRO A 23 30.81 42.49 3.10
CA PRO A 23 31.00 41.08 3.40
C PRO A 23 32.08 40.90 4.48
N PHE A 24 31.86 39.95 5.39
CA PHE A 24 32.84 39.57 6.40
C PHE A 24 32.77 38.08 6.71
N GLN A 25 33.84 37.56 7.32
CA GLN A 25 33.92 36.18 7.80
C GLN A 25 34.48 36.18 9.21
N PHE A 26 34.00 35.25 10.04
CA PHE A 26 34.50 35.08 11.40
C PHE A 26 34.62 33.61 11.74
N LYS A 27 35.54 33.27 12.65
CA LYS A 27 35.70 31.91 13.14
C LYS A 27 34.58 31.57 14.12
N LEU A 28 33.79 30.56 13.78
CA LEU A 28 32.74 30.00 14.62
C LEU A 28 33.33 29.24 15.81
N GLY A 29 32.71 29.36 16.99
CA GLY A 29 33.06 28.59 18.18
C GLY A 29 32.39 27.22 18.22
N ASN A 30 32.59 26.49 19.33
CA ASN A 30 31.95 25.19 19.58
C ASN A 30 30.68 25.29 20.44
N ALA A 31 30.22 26.50 20.78
CA ALA A 31 28.99 26.68 21.52
C ALA A 31 27.83 26.21 20.63
N GLU A 32 27.07 25.21 21.10
CA GLU A 32 25.91 24.71 20.36
C GLU A 32 24.66 25.59 20.60
N PHE A 33 23.62 25.35 19.81
CA PHE A 33 22.32 26.04 19.81
C PHE A 33 22.36 27.44 19.19
N GLY A 34 21.35 28.25 19.52
CA GLY A 34 21.07 29.54 18.90
C GLY A 34 22.07 30.63 19.23
N HIS A 35 22.42 31.40 18.21
CA HIS A 35 23.28 32.57 18.27
C HIS A 35 22.59 33.76 17.61
N GLU A 36 22.96 34.96 18.06
CA GLU A 36 22.55 36.23 17.47
C GLU A 36 23.74 36.94 16.85
N LEU A 37 23.55 37.37 15.61
CA LEU A 37 24.40 38.31 14.92
C LEU A 37 23.69 39.66 14.90
N ARG A 38 24.08 40.53 15.83
CA ARG A 38 23.54 41.90 15.94
C ARG A 38 24.45 42.88 15.22
N GLY A 39 23.94 43.51 14.16
CA GLY A 39 24.58 44.62 13.47
C GLY A 39 24.10 45.95 14.04
N VAL A 40 25.03 46.87 14.28
CA VAL A 40 24.73 48.21 14.82
C VAL A 40 25.37 49.26 13.93
N LEU A 41 24.59 50.28 13.54
CA LEU A 41 25.10 51.48 12.89
C LEU A 41 25.30 52.55 13.96
N VAL A 42 26.53 53.02 14.09
CA VAL A 42 26.92 54.06 15.06
C VAL A 42 27.26 55.33 14.31
N ALA A 43 26.63 56.44 14.67
CA ALA A 43 26.94 57.78 14.16
C ALA A 43 27.11 58.76 15.32
N GLY A 44 28.21 59.53 15.32
CA GLY A 44 28.52 60.48 16.40
C GLY A 44 28.74 59.83 17.78
N GLY A 45 29.14 58.55 17.82
CA GLY A 45 29.30 57.79 19.06
C GLY A 45 28.00 57.18 19.61
N THR A 46 26.87 57.34 18.92
CA THR A 46 25.56 56.83 19.33
C THR A 46 25.05 55.77 18.35
N GLU A 47 24.44 54.71 18.85
CA GLU A 47 23.68 53.77 18.03
C GLU A 47 22.48 54.49 17.40
N VAL A 48 22.47 54.59 16.07
CA VAL A 48 21.37 55.21 15.31
C VAL A 48 20.47 54.18 14.64
N HIS A 49 20.95 52.94 14.49
CA HIS A 49 20.17 51.83 13.97
C HIS A 49 20.78 50.49 14.41
N SER A 50 19.96 49.45 14.55
CA SER A 50 20.45 48.09 14.70
C SER A 50 19.49 47.07 14.09
N SER A 51 20.03 45.90 13.77
CA SER A 51 19.27 44.77 13.24
C SER A 51 19.94 43.47 13.69
N SER A 52 19.15 42.41 13.87
CA SER A 52 19.64 41.12 14.33
C SER A 52 19.20 40.00 13.39
N GLU A 53 20.13 39.08 13.13
CA GLU A 53 19.90 37.82 12.45
C GLU A 53 20.32 36.65 13.36
N PHE A 54 19.67 35.50 13.22
CA PHE A 54 19.90 34.33 14.08
C PHE A 54 20.36 33.12 13.29
N PHE A 55 21.20 32.30 13.92
CA PHE A 55 21.67 31.05 13.34
C PHE A 55 21.91 30.00 14.43
N GLY A 56 21.74 28.73 14.08
CA GLY A 56 22.01 27.60 14.97
C GLY A 56 23.37 26.96 14.71
N VAL A 57 24.02 26.49 15.76
CA VAL A 57 25.28 25.74 15.68
C VAL A 57 25.08 24.36 16.28
N SER A 58 25.37 23.30 15.53
CA SER A 58 25.48 21.95 16.09
C SER A 58 26.28 21.02 15.18
N LYS A 59 26.89 19.99 15.79
CA LYS A 59 27.49 18.86 15.06
C LYS A 59 26.44 17.88 14.53
N ASN A 60 25.29 17.78 15.20
CA ASN A 60 24.16 16.96 14.77
C ASN A 60 22.99 17.92 14.50
N VAL A 61 22.59 18.04 13.22
CA VAL A 61 21.55 18.99 12.80
C VAL A 61 20.26 18.83 13.59
N TYR A 62 19.94 17.62 14.04
CA TYR A 62 18.75 17.37 14.84
C TYR A 62 18.77 18.11 16.17
N ARG A 63 19.91 18.42 16.81
CA ARG A 63 19.92 19.18 18.07
C ARG A 63 19.25 20.56 17.92
N VAL A 64 19.36 21.17 16.74
CA VAL A 64 18.76 22.47 16.39
C VAL A 64 17.72 22.35 15.26
N GLY A 65 17.24 21.14 15.00
CA GLY A 65 16.55 20.79 13.76
C GLY A 65 15.19 21.48 13.60
N ILE A 66 15.03 22.23 12.52
CA ILE A 66 13.76 22.76 12.04
C ILE A 66 13.52 22.19 10.65
N THR A 67 12.46 21.38 10.51
CA THR A 67 12.15 20.67 9.25
C THR A 67 11.66 21.64 8.18
N GLY A 68 12.32 21.60 7.02
CA GLY A 68 11.96 22.33 5.81
C GLY A 68 11.24 21.49 4.78
N ARG A 69 11.07 22.06 3.58
CA ARG A 69 10.47 21.42 2.42
C ARG A 69 11.55 20.87 1.48
N HIS A 70 11.34 19.68 0.94
CA HIS A 70 11.98 19.27 -0.31
C HIS A 70 11.21 19.87 -1.52
N VAL A 71 11.72 19.70 -2.74
CA VAL A 71 11.15 20.30 -3.98
C VAL A 71 9.81 19.68 -4.43
N GLY A 72 9.26 18.75 -3.65
CA GLY A 72 8.06 17.97 -3.97
C GLY A 72 8.37 16.49 -4.19
N GLN A 73 7.32 15.69 -4.34
CA GLN A 73 7.46 14.23 -4.50
C GLN A 73 8.08 13.82 -5.83
N SER A 74 8.05 14.69 -6.84
CA SER A 74 8.70 14.43 -8.12
C SER A 74 9.97 15.25 -8.27
N THR A 75 11.09 14.60 -8.55
CA THR A 75 12.35 15.27 -8.94
C THR A 75 12.63 15.19 -10.44
N ARG A 76 11.75 14.54 -11.22
CA ARG A 76 11.82 14.61 -12.68
C ARG A 76 11.65 16.04 -13.17
N ASN A 77 12.46 16.42 -14.14
CA ASN A 77 12.46 17.75 -14.75
C ASN A 77 12.65 18.89 -13.74
N LEU A 78 13.28 18.64 -12.58
CA LEU A 78 13.58 19.69 -11.61
C LEU A 78 14.57 20.68 -12.22
N THR A 79 14.22 21.98 -12.20
CA THR A 79 15.09 23.04 -12.69
C THR A 79 15.93 23.67 -11.57
N PRO A 80 17.10 24.27 -11.89
CA PRO A 80 17.92 24.97 -10.90
C PRO A 80 17.17 26.10 -10.18
N GLU A 81 16.30 26.82 -10.90
CA GLU A 81 15.52 27.92 -10.36
C GLU A 81 14.54 27.42 -9.30
N ARG A 82 13.86 26.29 -9.56
CA ARG A 82 12.90 25.71 -8.61
C ARG A 82 13.58 25.14 -7.38
N ALA A 83 14.74 24.49 -7.55
CA ALA A 83 15.57 24.03 -6.44
C ALA A 83 16.02 25.24 -5.58
N ALA A 84 16.52 26.29 -6.23
CA ALA A 84 16.99 27.50 -5.55
C ALA A 84 15.86 28.26 -4.84
N GLU A 85 14.68 28.35 -5.45
CA GLU A 85 13.48 28.93 -4.86
C GLU A 85 13.08 28.18 -3.58
N THR A 86 13.03 26.84 -3.66
CA THR A 86 12.65 25.98 -2.53
C THR A 86 13.63 26.11 -1.37
N MET A 87 14.94 26.04 -1.65
CA MET A 87 15.95 26.17 -0.59
C MET A 87 16.06 27.60 -0.06
N ALA A 88 15.80 28.63 -0.88
CA ALA A 88 15.67 30.00 -0.40
C ALA A 88 14.45 30.17 0.53
N ALA A 89 13.33 29.49 0.23
CA ALA A 89 12.16 29.48 1.12
C ALA A 89 12.47 28.81 2.45
N ASN A 90 13.24 27.71 2.46
CA ASN A 90 13.70 27.07 3.68
C ASN A 90 14.61 28.01 4.51
N VAL A 91 15.55 28.72 3.88
CA VAL A 91 16.39 29.72 4.58
C VAL A 91 15.53 30.81 5.22
N ARG A 92 14.55 31.37 4.49
CA ARG A 92 13.62 32.38 5.05
C ARG A 92 12.78 31.83 6.22
N ALA A 93 12.53 30.52 6.22
CA ALA A 93 11.80 29.84 7.28
C ALA A 93 12.70 29.31 8.42
N TYR A 94 14.01 29.62 8.40
CA TYR A 94 15.01 29.06 9.33
C TYR A 94 15.08 27.53 9.35
N ALA A 95 14.57 26.87 8.31
CA ALA A 95 14.65 25.42 8.19
C ALA A 95 16.07 25.00 7.79
N ASN A 96 16.62 24.04 8.53
CA ASN A 96 18.03 23.65 8.41
C ASN A 96 18.22 22.18 8.03
N TYR A 97 17.13 21.41 7.91
CA TYR A 97 17.15 20.10 7.26
C TYR A 97 15.82 19.80 6.57
N PHE A 98 15.82 18.87 5.62
CA PHE A 98 14.60 18.26 5.09
C PHE A 98 14.80 16.75 4.91
N GLU A 99 13.70 16.03 4.82
CA GLU A 99 13.67 14.60 4.51
C GLU A 99 13.11 14.36 3.11
N CYS A 100 13.72 13.45 2.37
CA CYS A 100 13.14 12.86 1.17
C CYS A 100 12.44 11.55 1.54
N PHE A 101 11.12 11.61 1.69
CA PHE A 101 10.29 10.48 2.10
C PHE A 101 10.12 9.46 0.97
N ALA A 102 10.42 8.18 1.26
CA ALA A 102 10.15 7.00 0.43
C ALA A 102 10.35 7.23 -1.08
N TRP A 103 11.54 7.72 -1.45
CA TRP A 103 11.84 8.20 -2.79
C TRP A 103 12.50 7.14 -3.69
N ALA A 104 13.13 6.13 -3.10
CA ALA A 104 14.02 5.22 -3.81
C ALA A 104 13.27 4.10 -4.53
N PRO A 105 13.81 3.57 -5.65
CA PRO A 105 13.30 2.34 -6.29
C PRO A 105 13.10 1.20 -5.30
N CYS A 106 13.95 1.11 -4.28
CA CYS A 106 13.74 0.31 -3.09
C CYS A 106 14.44 0.96 -1.89
N ASP A 107 13.73 1.16 -0.78
CA ASP A 107 14.25 1.82 0.44
C ASP A 107 15.30 0.99 1.24
N TYR A 108 15.75 -0.13 0.66
CA TYR A 108 16.75 -1.05 1.22
C TYR A 108 17.77 -1.51 0.17
N SER A 109 17.30 -2.06 -0.97
CA SER A 109 18.17 -2.76 -1.93
C SER A 109 18.56 -1.96 -3.17
N ASP A 110 17.94 -0.80 -3.39
CA ASP A 110 18.12 0.03 -4.57
C ASP A 110 17.88 1.50 -4.20
N LEU A 111 18.76 2.01 -3.34
CA LEU A 111 18.91 3.43 -3.01
C LEU A 111 19.88 4.12 -3.99
N THR A 112 20.39 3.38 -4.97
CA THR A 112 21.32 3.81 -6.02
C THR A 112 20.73 3.55 -7.42
N PRO A 113 19.70 4.34 -7.84
CA PRO A 113 19.00 4.10 -9.09
C PRO A 113 19.95 3.96 -10.28
N LYS A 114 19.75 2.89 -11.07
CA LYS A 114 20.60 2.55 -12.23
C LYS A 114 20.28 3.35 -13.49
N THR A 115 19.16 4.06 -13.49
CA THR A 115 18.66 4.85 -14.63
C THR A 115 18.46 6.31 -14.22
N GLU A 116 18.58 7.24 -15.18
CA GLU A 116 18.37 8.68 -14.91
C GLU A 116 16.99 8.93 -14.34
N GLU A 117 15.93 8.40 -14.96
CA GLU A 117 14.58 8.43 -14.40
C GLU A 117 14.28 7.12 -13.66
N PHE A 118 13.58 7.24 -12.54
CA PHE A 118 13.14 6.11 -11.75
C PHE A 118 11.78 6.38 -11.09
N VAL A 119 11.22 5.37 -10.42
CA VAL A 119 9.98 5.45 -9.65
C VAL A 119 10.20 4.78 -8.31
N SER A 120 9.74 5.40 -7.23
CA SER A 120 9.82 4.84 -5.88
C SER A 120 9.09 3.50 -5.77
N GLY A 121 9.71 2.52 -5.12
CA GLY A 121 9.11 1.21 -4.90
C GLY A 121 7.92 1.24 -3.95
N GLN A 122 8.00 2.04 -2.89
CA GLN A 122 7.01 2.07 -1.81
C GLN A 122 5.80 2.96 -2.12
N THR A 123 6.03 4.11 -2.75
CA THR A 123 5.01 5.16 -2.95
C THR A 123 4.72 5.50 -4.41
N GLN A 124 5.54 4.98 -5.33
CA GLN A 124 5.50 5.26 -6.76
C GLN A 124 5.72 6.74 -7.12
N TYR A 125 6.47 7.48 -6.30
CA TYR A 125 6.91 8.82 -6.65
C TYR A 125 7.93 8.81 -7.81
N PRO A 126 7.74 9.64 -8.84
CA PRO A 126 8.67 9.71 -9.97
C PRO A 126 9.92 10.51 -9.60
N GLY A 127 11.11 9.97 -9.81
CA GLY A 127 12.37 10.64 -9.51
C GLY A 127 13.31 10.72 -10.70
N SER A 128 14.33 11.57 -10.58
CA SER A 128 15.51 11.52 -11.45
C SER A 128 16.82 11.74 -10.69
N VAL A 129 17.91 11.10 -11.15
CA VAL A 129 19.23 11.19 -10.50
C VAL A 129 19.75 12.63 -10.57
N ALA A 130 19.65 13.29 -11.72
CA ALA A 130 20.05 14.69 -11.88
C ALA A 130 19.23 15.63 -10.99
N GLY A 131 17.90 15.44 -10.91
CA GLY A 131 17.03 16.25 -10.07
C GLY A 131 17.34 16.10 -8.58
N MET A 132 17.59 14.87 -8.11
CA MET A 132 18.01 14.62 -6.73
C MET A 132 19.35 15.32 -6.42
N LYS A 133 20.37 15.14 -7.26
CA LYS A 133 21.67 15.80 -7.09
C LYS A 133 21.56 17.32 -7.06
N LEU A 134 20.76 17.90 -7.94
CA LEU A 134 20.52 19.34 -8.00
C LEU A 134 19.88 19.88 -6.72
N GLN A 135 18.85 19.20 -6.21
CA GLN A 135 18.21 19.56 -4.94
C GLN A 135 19.22 19.56 -3.78
N LEU A 136 20.03 18.50 -3.66
CA LEU A 136 20.97 18.35 -2.56
C LEU A 136 22.13 19.35 -2.66
N ALA A 137 22.67 19.57 -3.86
CA ALA A 137 23.71 20.56 -4.08
C ALA A 137 23.24 21.97 -3.68
N GLU A 138 22.01 22.35 -4.03
CA GLU A 138 21.45 23.65 -3.67
C GLU A 138 21.13 23.76 -2.17
N ALA A 139 20.75 22.66 -1.52
CA ALA A 139 20.57 22.60 -0.08
C ALA A 139 21.91 22.82 0.65
N HIS A 140 22.95 22.08 0.28
CA HIS A 140 24.27 22.18 0.89
C HIS A 140 24.90 23.56 0.69
N ARG A 141 24.71 24.18 -0.48
CA ARG A 141 25.16 25.55 -0.77
C ARG A 141 24.62 26.57 0.23
N ARG A 142 23.47 26.28 0.85
CA ARG A 142 22.80 27.14 1.84
C ARG A 142 22.92 26.65 3.28
N GLY A 143 23.69 25.59 3.53
CA GLY A 143 23.85 25.01 4.86
C GLY A 143 22.65 24.18 5.35
N ILE A 144 21.78 23.73 4.45
CA ILE A 144 20.64 22.87 4.75
C ILE A 144 21.04 21.40 4.58
N LYS A 145 20.70 20.57 5.56
CA LYS A 145 21.00 19.13 5.57
C LYS A 145 19.92 18.32 4.86
N ALA A 146 20.34 17.34 4.07
CA ALA A 146 19.44 16.46 3.33
C ALA A 146 19.44 15.07 3.98
N ILE A 147 18.26 14.60 4.38
CA ILE A 147 18.07 13.32 5.05
C ILE A 147 17.34 12.35 4.11
N THR A 148 17.91 11.17 3.89
CA THR A 148 17.22 10.11 3.13
C THR A 148 16.23 9.37 4.03
N TYR A 149 15.10 8.97 3.47
CA TYR A 149 14.32 7.89 4.04
C TYR A 149 15.08 6.57 3.89
N GLY A 150 15.04 5.72 4.92
CA GLY A 150 15.57 4.37 4.90
C GLY A 150 14.65 3.42 5.65
N LYS A 151 14.67 2.15 5.25
CA LYS A 151 13.86 1.12 5.87
C LYS A 151 14.58 -0.23 5.84
N ALA A 152 14.49 -1.02 6.90
CA ALA A 152 14.93 -2.43 6.90
C ALA A 152 13.94 -3.35 6.16
N CYS A 153 13.26 -2.80 5.15
CA CYS A 153 12.19 -3.43 4.39
C CYS A 153 12.41 -3.09 2.91
N ALA A 154 12.44 -4.10 2.06
CA ALA A 154 12.62 -3.90 0.62
C ALA A 154 11.27 -3.64 -0.04
N ALA A 155 11.13 -2.52 -0.73
CA ALA A 155 9.91 -2.13 -1.43
C ALA A 155 10.02 -2.23 -2.95
N GLY A 156 8.86 -2.30 -3.61
CA GLY A 156 8.72 -2.27 -5.08
C GLY A 156 9.35 -3.45 -5.81
N ILE A 157 9.38 -3.38 -7.14
CA ILE A 157 9.90 -4.48 -7.96
C ILE A 157 11.39 -4.78 -7.69
N SER A 158 12.21 -3.76 -7.42
CA SER A 158 13.61 -3.95 -7.04
C SER A 158 13.75 -4.77 -5.74
N GLY A 159 12.88 -4.53 -4.75
CA GLY A 159 12.85 -5.32 -3.52
C GLY A 159 12.45 -6.78 -3.75
N PHE A 160 11.42 -7.02 -4.57
CA PHE A 160 10.99 -8.38 -4.91
C PHE A 160 12.01 -9.12 -5.77
N LEU A 161 12.73 -8.46 -6.68
CA LEU A 161 13.84 -9.07 -7.42
C LEU A 161 15.03 -9.40 -6.50
N THR A 162 15.30 -8.57 -5.51
CA THR A 162 16.29 -8.87 -4.47
C THR A 162 15.85 -10.09 -3.65
N TYR A 163 14.57 -10.21 -3.29
CA TYR A 163 14.03 -11.43 -2.66
C TYR A 163 14.12 -12.65 -3.56
N GLN A 164 13.93 -12.49 -4.88
CA GLN A 164 14.09 -13.59 -5.83
C GLN A 164 15.52 -14.15 -5.80
N GLN A 165 16.51 -13.25 -5.76
CA GLN A 165 17.93 -13.57 -5.81
C GLN A 165 18.49 -14.05 -4.46
N HIS A 166 18.11 -13.36 -3.38
CA HIS A 166 18.58 -13.56 -2.01
C HIS A 166 17.42 -13.72 -1.02
N PRO A 167 16.60 -14.77 -1.17
CA PRO A 167 15.46 -14.99 -0.26
C PRO A 167 15.90 -15.16 1.21
N GLU A 168 17.14 -15.59 1.46
CA GLU A 168 17.74 -15.68 2.80
C GLU A 168 17.88 -14.33 3.52
N PHE A 169 17.81 -13.20 2.81
CA PHE A 169 17.84 -11.87 3.43
C PHE A 169 16.53 -11.49 4.10
N PHE A 170 15.45 -12.26 3.92
CA PHE A 170 14.09 -11.84 4.25
C PHE A 170 13.41 -12.70 5.29
N GLY A 171 12.58 -12.05 6.09
CA GLY A 171 11.80 -12.72 7.13
C GLY A 171 10.78 -13.65 6.50
N HIS A 172 10.75 -14.89 6.97
CA HIS A 172 9.82 -15.91 6.47
C HIS A 172 9.35 -16.79 7.62
N SER A 173 8.03 -16.92 7.77
CA SER A 173 7.38 -17.79 8.75
C SER A 173 6.65 -18.91 8.04
N PHE A 174 6.71 -20.12 8.62
CA PHE A 174 6.01 -21.27 8.06
C PHE A 174 4.51 -21.03 7.94
N ALA A 175 3.89 -20.37 8.92
CA ALA A 175 2.44 -20.20 9.00
C ALA A 175 1.92 -19.03 8.13
N THR A 176 2.69 -17.94 8.06
CA THR A 176 2.24 -16.68 7.43
C THR A 176 2.99 -16.34 6.14
N GLY A 177 3.99 -17.15 5.78
CA GLY A 177 4.85 -16.94 4.61
C GLY A 177 5.85 -15.81 4.82
N PRO A 178 6.32 -15.15 3.74
CA PRO A 178 7.23 -14.03 3.86
C PRO A 178 6.57 -12.86 4.58
N ALA A 179 7.39 -12.14 5.35
CA ALA A 179 6.97 -11.00 6.15
C ALA A 179 6.75 -9.78 5.24
N THR A 180 5.53 -9.64 4.71
CA THR A 180 5.11 -8.49 3.88
C THR A 180 4.27 -7.50 4.68
N GLU A 181 4.44 -6.19 4.48
CA GLU A 181 3.47 -5.22 5.04
C GLU A 181 2.17 -5.24 4.24
N GLN A 182 2.28 -5.13 2.91
CA GLN A 182 1.21 -5.37 1.95
C GLN A 182 1.82 -5.94 0.67
N MET A 183 1.01 -6.69 -0.09
CA MET A 183 1.44 -7.24 -1.37
C MET A 183 0.23 -7.49 -2.27
N SER A 184 0.32 -7.07 -3.52
CA SER A 184 -0.62 -7.42 -4.57
C SER A 184 0.15 -7.87 -5.81
N THR A 185 0.05 -9.14 -6.18
CA THR A 185 0.71 -9.67 -7.38
C THR A 185 0.35 -8.86 -8.62
N PHE A 186 -0.92 -8.52 -8.80
CA PHE A 186 -1.37 -7.73 -9.97
C PHE A 186 -0.66 -6.37 -10.11
N LEU A 187 -0.43 -5.66 -9.00
CA LEU A 187 0.20 -4.35 -9.03
C LEU A 187 1.73 -4.46 -9.15
N LEU A 188 2.33 -5.55 -8.64
CA LEU A 188 3.74 -5.87 -8.90
C LEU A 188 4.00 -6.15 -10.38
N GLU A 189 3.10 -6.86 -11.05
CA GLU A 189 3.18 -7.11 -12.50
C GLU A 189 3.13 -5.79 -13.29
N ARG A 190 2.27 -4.84 -12.88
CA ARG A 190 2.26 -3.50 -13.46
C ARG A 190 3.54 -2.70 -13.20
N MET A 191 4.11 -2.80 -12.00
CA MET A 191 5.41 -2.18 -11.71
C MET A 191 6.52 -2.75 -12.61
N LEU A 192 6.52 -4.06 -12.84
CA LEU A 192 7.46 -4.75 -13.72
C LEU A 192 7.36 -4.25 -15.17
N GLU A 193 6.16 -3.95 -15.63
CA GLU A 193 5.89 -3.38 -16.96
C GLU A 193 6.16 -1.86 -17.03
N ASN A 194 6.57 -1.23 -15.93
CA ASN A 194 6.73 0.22 -15.80
C ASN A 194 5.42 0.99 -16.08
N ASP A 195 4.26 0.36 -15.82
CA ASP A 195 2.92 0.89 -16.10
C ASP A 195 2.31 1.65 -14.89
N TYR A 196 2.94 2.78 -14.58
CA TYR A 196 2.53 3.69 -13.51
C TYR A 196 1.49 4.71 -14.01
N ASN A 197 0.33 4.76 -13.36
CA ASN A 197 -0.74 5.70 -13.67
C ASN A 197 -1.21 6.40 -12.38
N PHE A 198 -1.04 7.71 -12.32
CA PHE A 198 -1.36 8.54 -11.15
C PHE A 198 -2.64 9.37 -11.31
N ASN A 199 -3.44 9.07 -12.35
CA ASN A 199 -4.70 9.74 -12.59
C ASN A 199 -5.78 9.29 -11.58
N ARG A 200 -7.04 9.57 -11.88
CA ARG A 200 -8.18 9.13 -11.07
C ARG A 200 -8.34 7.61 -11.17
N PRO A 201 -8.93 6.93 -10.18
CA PRO A 201 -9.26 5.51 -10.32
C PRO A 201 -10.08 5.19 -11.57
N SER A 202 -11.05 6.03 -11.95
CA SER A 202 -11.79 5.85 -13.23
C SER A 202 -10.91 5.88 -14.47
N ASP A 203 -9.73 6.49 -14.39
CA ASP A 203 -8.72 6.57 -15.45
C ASP A 203 -7.64 5.49 -15.31
N GLY A 204 -7.79 4.58 -14.35
CA GLY A 204 -6.84 3.53 -14.02
C GLY A 204 -5.74 3.92 -13.06
N GLY A 205 -5.93 5.02 -12.32
CA GLY A 205 -4.94 5.51 -11.37
C GLY A 205 -4.83 4.65 -10.10
N TRP A 206 -3.60 4.37 -9.69
CA TRP A 206 -3.32 3.48 -8.55
C TRP A 206 -2.01 3.85 -7.82
N ARG A 207 -1.92 3.41 -6.55
CA ARG A 207 -0.70 3.37 -5.73
C ARG A 207 -0.74 2.15 -4.84
N HIS A 208 0.43 1.62 -4.49
CA HIS A 208 0.51 0.40 -3.69
C HIS A 208 1.81 0.27 -2.92
N TRP A 209 1.68 -0.07 -1.65
CA TRP A 209 2.77 -0.24 -0.72
C TRP A 209 3.27 -1.69 -0.72
N ALA A 210 3.95 -2.11 -1.80
CA ALA A 210 4.50 -3.47 -1.87
C ALA A 210 5.86 -3.54 -1.16
N SER A 211 5.96 -4.31 -0.07
CA SER A 211 7.21 -4.39 0.71
C SER A 211 7.42 -5.71 1.45
N LEU A 212 8.69 -6.04 1.70
CA LEU A 212 9.19 -7.29 2.31
C LEU A 212 10.20 -6.97 3.43
N TRP A 213 9.92 -7.41 4.66
CA TRP A 213 10.81 -7.22 5.80
C TRP A 213 12.05 -8.10 5.69
N THR A 214 13.20 -7.48 5.94
CA THR A 214 14.49 -8.18 5.98
C THR A 214 14.70 -8.88 7.31
N ARG A 215 15.62 -9.84 7.35
CA ARG A 215 16.08 -10.49 8.57
C ARG A 215 17.10 -9.61 9.29
N PHE A 216 16.72 -9.13 10.46
CA PHE A 216 17.60 -8.30 11.28
C PHE A 216 18.71 -9.13 11.95
N ASP A 217 18.42 -10.42 12.20
CA ASP A 217 19.35 -11.39 12.77
C ASP A 217 20.38 -11.94 11.76
N PHE A 218 20.23 -11.62 10.47
CA PHE A 218 21.13 -12.09 9.42
C PHE A 218 22.10 -10.97 8.99
N ASN A 219 23.31 -11.00 9.54
CA ASN A 219 24.33 -9.96 9.31
C ASN A 219 24.57 -9.59 7.84
N PRO A 220 24.64 -10.52 6.86
CA PRO A 220 24.79 -10.15 5.46
C PRO A 220 23.66 -9.27 4.92
N ALA A 221 22.41 -9.46 5.38
CA ALA A 221 21.30 -8.58 5.00
C ALA A 221 21.47 -7.17 5.58
N VAL A 222 21.89 -7.06 6.84
CA VAL A 222 22.16 -5.76 7.47
C VAL A 222 23.32 -5.04 6.78
N ASP A 223 24.41 -5.76 6.50
CA ASP A 223 25.58 -5.22 5.78
C ASP A 223 25.21 -4.73 4.39
N PHE A 224 24.38 -5.50 3.66
CA PHE A 224 23.94 -5.15 2.31
C PHE A 224 23.16 -3.82 2.29
N GLY A 225 22.18 -3.65 3.20
CA GLY A 225 21.42 -2.40 3.30
C GLY A 225 22.26 -1.21 3.75
N ALA A 226 23.20 -1.43 4.68
CA ALA A 226 24.14 -0.39 5.11
C ALA A 226 25.07 0.05 3.98
N ASP A 227 25.60 -0.89 3.20
CA ASP A 227 26.44 -0.58 2.04
C ASP A 227 25.68 0.17 0.95
N GLU A 228 24.40 -0.17 0.74
CA GLU A 228 23.54 0.53 -0.21
C GLU A 228 23.27 1.98 0.21
N LEU A 229 23.07 2.25 1.51
CA LEU A 229 23.00 3.61 2.05
C LEU A 229 24.31 4.38 1.87
N VAL A 230 25.46 3.75 2.10
CA VAL A 230 26.78 4.38 1.90
C VAL A 230 26.95 4.78 0.43
N ARG A 231 26.66 3.88 -0.51
CA ARG A 231 26.71 4.18 -1.95
C ARG A 231 25.73 5.29 -2.33
N SER A 232 24.51 5.26 -1.81
CA SER A 232 23.51 6.31 -2.06
C SER A 232 23.99 7.67 -1.56
N ALA A 233 24.59 7.72 -0.36
CA ALA A 233 25.18 8.93 0.18
C ALA A 233 26.33 9.43 -0.70
N GLU A 234 27.13 8.56 -1.31
CA GLU A 234 28.21 8.92 -2.26
C GLU A 234 27.67 9.51 -3.56
N ILE A 235 26.57 8.98 -4.08
CA ILE A 235 25.94 9.49 -5.31
C ILE A 235 25.27 10.84 -5.07
N PHE A 236 24.50 10.99 -3.99
CA PHE A 236 23.61 12.14 -3.79
C PHE A 236 24.14 13.17 -2.79
N GLY A 237 24.94 12.76 -1.81
CA GLY A 237 25.43 13.64 -0.75
C GLY A 237 24.57 13.65 0.51
N TRP A 238 23.82 12.59 0.82
CA TRP A 238 23.02 12.52 2.04
C TRP A 238 23.82 12.82 3.31
N ASP A 239 23.22 13.58 4.23
CA ASP A 239 23.80 13.93 5.54
C ASP A 239 23.33 13.00 6.66
N GLY A 240 22.28 12.22 6.42
CA GLY A 240 21.72 11.28 7.38
C GLY A 240 20.59 10.45 6.83
N VAL A 241 20.08 9.55 7.67
CA VAL A 241 18.94 8.67 7.37
C VAL A 241 17.88 8.77 8.46
N ARG A 242 16.61 8.83 8.07
CA ARG A 242 15.48 8.59 8.97
C ARG A 242 14.91 7.20 8.66
N TRP A 243 14.76 6.36 9.68
CA TRP A 243 14.39 4.93 9.60
C TRP A 243 12.93 4.65 9.95
N ASP A 244 12.17 3.98 9.06
CA ASP A 244 10.74 3.65 9.25
C ASP A 244 10.58 2.16 9.56
N GLY A 245 11.21 1.74 10.65
CA GLY A 245 11.63 0.35 10.84
C GLY A 245 13.10 0.19 10.49
N HIS A 246 13.91 0.09 11.54
CA HIS A 246 15.35 -0.17 11.49
C HIS A 246 15.65 -1.67 11.67
N PHE A 247 16.93 -2.05 11.61
CA PHE A 247 17.36 -3.41 11.89
C PHE A 247 17.35 -3.67 13.40
N VAL A 248 16.17 -3.88 13.99
CA VAL A 248 15.99 -4.05 15.45
C VAL A 248 17.00 -5.09 15.97
N GLU A 249 17.65 -4.77 17.09
CA GLU A 249 18.73 -5.53 17.76
C GLU A 249 20.09 -5.53 17.04
N ASN A 250 20.14 -5.20 15.75
CA ASN A 250 21.37 -5.22 14.93
C ASN A 250 21.68 -3.85 14.29
N GLN A 251 20.97 -2.80 14.69
CA GLN A 251 21.10 -1.47 14.13
C GLN A 251 22.47 -0.87 14.38
N ARG A 252 23.12 -1.24 15.50
CA ARG A 252 24.47 -0.78 15.81
C ARG A 252 25.48 -1.18 14.74
N ARG A 253 25.37 -2.40 14.20
CA ARG A 253 26.20 -2.87 13.09
C ARG A 253 26.05 -1.99 11.85
N CYS A 254 24.81 -1.66 11.51
CA CYS A 254 24.49 -0.75 10.39
C CYS A 254 25.12 0.65 10.62
N ILE A 255 24.91 1.24 11.79
CA ILE A 255 25.46 2.55 12.17
C ILE A 255 26.99 2.56 12.12
N ASP A 256 27.65 1.57 12.72
CA ASP A 256 29.11 1.51 12.78
C ASP A 256 29.72 1.39 11.37
N ARG A 257 29.07 0.60 10.50
CA ARG A 257 29.48 0.44 9.09
C ARG A 257 29.31 1.72 8.29
N ILE A 258 28.20 2.43 8.44
CA ILE A 258 27.96 3.73 7.79
C ILE A 258 28.97 4.76 8.30
N ASN A 259 29.12 4.90 9.62
CA ASN A 259 29.99 5.92 10.23
C ASN A 259 31.48 5.69 9.96
N ALA A 260 31.91 4.45 9.77
CA ALA A 260 33.27 4.13 9.32
C ALA A 260 33.62 4.75 7.95
N LYS A 261 32.61 4.98 7.11
CA LYS A 261 32.75 5.62 5.78
C LYS A 261 32.31 7.08 5.78
N ARG A 262 31.35 7.44 6.64
CA ARG A 262 30.72 8.76 6.73
C ARG A 262 30.67 9.26 8.17
N PRO A 263 31.78 9.76 8.74
CA PRO A 263 31.75 10.34 10.08
C PRO A 263 30.79 11.52 10.15
N GLY A 264 29.90 11.55 11.15
CA GLY A 264 28.91 12.62 11.32
C GLY A 264 27.60 12.42 10.57
N TYR A 265 27.37 11.24 9.99
CA TYR A 265 26.07 10.86 9.43
C TYR A 265 25.03 10.78 10.55
N VAL A 266 23.93 11.51 10.41
CA VAL A 266 22.89 11.57 11.47
C VAL A 266 21.84 10.49 11.28
N HIS A 267 21.26 10.01 12.38
CA HIS A 267 20.27 8.94 12.37
C HIS A 267 19.00 9.35 13.13
N GLY A 268 17.84 9.12 12.50
CA GLY A 268 16.53 9.26 13.14
C GLY A 268 15.67 8.00 12.96
N TYR A 269 14.67 7.81 13.82
CA TYR A 269 13.92 6.56 13.96
C TYR A 269 12.45 6.84 14.26
N ASN A 270 11.53 6.32 13.46
CA ASN A 270 10.11 6.27 13.80
C ASN A 270 9.87 5.08 14.73
N SER A 271 9.84 5.32 16.03
CA SER A 271 9.85 4.24 17.03
C SER A 271 9.16 4.57 18.35
N ALA A 272 8.83 5.84 18.63
CA ALA A 272 8.17 6.20 19.89
C ALA A 272 6.64 6.09 19.82
N PHE A 273 6.05 5.88 20.99
CA PHE A 273 4.61 5.83 21.21
C PHE A 273 4.29 6.51 22.55
N ALA A 274 3.75 7.73 22.53
CA ALA A 274 3.55 8.53 23.75
C ALA A 274 2.65 7.87 24.81
N ASN A 275 1.85 6.86 24.45
CA ASN A 275 0.94 6.15 25.35
C ASN A 275 0.00 7.10 26.11
N CYS A 276 -0.61 8.06 25.41
CA CYS A 276 -1.48 9.07 26.00
C CYS A 276 -2.56 8.45 26.90
N GLY A 277 -2.63 8.89 28.16
CA GLY A 277 -3.53 8.35 29.18
C GLY A 277 -2.87 7.41 30.20
N SER A 278 -1.68 6.89 29.89
CA SER A 278 -0.86 6.17 30.85
C SER A 278 -0.17 7.11 31.85
N LYS A 279 0.03 6.66 33.09
CA LYS A 279 0.81 7.39 34.10
C LYS A 279 2.32 7.38 33.83
N LEU A 280 2.79 6.44 33.01
CA LEU A 280 4.19 6.27 32.62
C LEU A 280 4.31 6.23 31.10
N PHE A 281 5.41 6.78 30.58
CA PHE A 281 5.85 6.42 29.24
C PHE A 281 6.51 5.04 29.30
N LEU A 282 6.03 4.11 28.49
CA LEU A 282 6.64 2.81 28.30
C LEU A 282 7.27 2.79 26.91
N PRO A 283 8.59 2.58 26.79
CA PRO A 283 9.22 2.47 25.48
C PRO A 283 8.60 1.30 24.70
N PRO A 284 8.67 1.32 23.37
CA PRO A 284 8.27 0.17 22.55
C PRO A 284 9.01 -1.10 22.99
N ASP A 285 8.40 -2.26 22.76
CA ASP A 285 9.00 -3.57 23.03
C ASP A 285 10.09 -3.90 21.99
N GLN A 286 11.17 -3.11 22.02
CA GLN A 286 12.36 -3.22 21.17
C GLN A 286 13.58 -3.17 22.06
N SER A 287 14.41 -4.22 22.04
CA SER A 287 15.56 -4.36 22.93
C SER A 287 16.66 -3.31 22.69
N ASP A 288 16.68 -2.67 21.51
CA ASP A 288 17.68 -1.68 21.11
C ASP A 288 17.21 -0.22 21.19
N PHE A 289 16.01 0.06 21.73
CA PHE A 289 15.47 1.43 21.81
C PHE A 289 16.43 2.42 22.50
N HIS A 290 17.12 1.98 23.56
CA HIS A 290 18.14 2.79 24.25
C HIS A 290 19.39 2.99 23.40
N ASP A 291 19.78 2.01 22.60
CA ASP A 291 20.97 2.08 21.76
C ASP A 291 20.80 3.03 20.57
N ILE A 292 19.62 3.04 19.95
CA ILE A 292 19.32 3.96 18.85
C ILE A 292 19.14 5.41 19.33
N ALA A 293 18.73 5.62 20.60
CA ALA A 293 18.60 6.94 21.19
C ALA A 293 19.96 7.57 21.55
N LYS A 294 20.95 6.76 21.96
CA LYS A 294 22.28 7.25 22.35
C LYS A 294 22.91 8.16 21.31
N ALA A 295 23.78 9.07 21.77
CA ALA A 295 24.50 10.03 20.94
C ALA A 295 23.59 10.92 20.08
N HIS A 296 22.42 11.29 20.62
CA HIS A 296 21.44 12.18 19.99
C HIS A 296 20.78 11.59 18.74
N GLY A 297 20.43 10.30 18.77
CA GLY A 297 19.51 9.72 17.79
C GLY A 297 18.14 10.40 17.88
N LEU A 298 17.59 10.81 16.73
CA LEU A 298 16.27 11.43 16.68
C LEU A 298 15.19 10.36 16.83
N ILE A 299 14.33 10.47 17.83
CA ILE A 299 13.23 9.54 18.09
C ILE A 299 11.92 10.22 17.72
N MET A 300 11.29 9.73 16.65
CA MET A 300 10.03 10.21 16.11
C MET A 300 8.85 9.37 16.65
N ASP A 301 7.81 10.05 17.13
CA ASP A 301 6.50 9.48 17.47
C ASP A 301 5.48 9.80 16.36
N GLU A 302 5.09 8.77 15.62
CA GLU A 302 4.00 8.84 14.65
C GLU A 302 2.61 8.61 15.27
N SER A 303 2.52 7.86 16.36
CA SER A 303 1.26 7.39 16.96
C SER A 303 0.30 8.53 17.34
N VAL A 304 0.87 9.69 17.66
CA VAL A 304 0.12 10.86 18.09
C VAL A 304 -0.55 11.66 16.97
N ARG A 305 -0.20 11.42 15.69
CA ARG A 305 -0.78 12.15 14.54
C ARG A 305 -2.30 12.01 14.41
N GLY A 306 -2.84 10.89 14.91
CA GLY A 306 -4.26 10.55 14.91
C GLY A 306 -5.00 10.89 16.20
N HIS A 307 -4.34 11.48 17.20
CA HIS A 307 -4.92 11.66 18.54
C HIS A 307 -6.16 12.57 18.52
N SER A 308 -6.24 13.54 17.62
CA SER A 308 -7.43 14.39 17.42
C SER A 308 -8.66 13.63 16.88
N ARG A 309 -8.53 12.34 16.51
CA ARG A 309 -9.58 11.52 15.90
C ARG A 309 -10.07 10.34 16.76
N TRP A 310 -9.17 9.67 17.49
CA TRP A 310 -9.42 8.28 17.98
C TRP A 310 -9.46 8.09 19.50
N THR A 311 -9.00 9.06 20.28
CA THR A 311 -9.09 9.04 21.75
C THR A 311 -10.30 9.87 22.21
N ASP A 312 -10.45 10.09 23.52
CA ASP A 312 -11.37 11.12 24.01
C ASP A 312 -11.05 12.52 23.45
N GLY A 313 -9.91 12.69 22.75
CA GLY A 313 -9.47 13.95 22.18
C GLY A 313 -9.04 14.96 23.24
N SER A 314 -8.82 14.53 24.49
CA SER A 314 -8.43 15.38 25.61
C SER A 314 -7.06 16.00 25.35
N MET A 315 -7.03 17.34 25.29
CA MET A 315 -5.78 18.08 25.11
C MET A 315 -4.81 17.84 26.27
N ARG A 316 -5.33 17.65 27.48
CA ARG A 316 -4.51 17.45 28.67
C ARG A 316 -3.84 16.08 28.65
N THR A 317 -4.60 15.04 28.31
CA THR A 317 -4.09 13.67 28.23
C THR A 317 -2.99 13.54 27.18
N PHE A 318 -3.18 14.20 26.03
CA PHE A 318 -2.17 14.32 24.99
C PHE A 318 -0.89 14.99 25.53
N TYR A 319 -1.02 16.17 26.14
CA TYR A 319 0.10 16.96 26.62
C TYR A 319 0.95 16.20 27.64
N GLU A 320 0.31 15.58 28.62
CA GLU A 320 1.03 14.80 29.63
C GLU A 320 1.79 13.61 29.04
N GLY A 321 1.21 12.92 28.05
CA GLY A 321 1.85 11.79 27.38
C GLY A 321 3.14 12.19 26.68
N ILE A 322 3.09 13.25 25.86
CA ILE A 322 4.27 13.72 25.11
C ILE A 322 5.35 14.33 26.01
N CYS A 323 4.99 14.91 27.16
CA CYS A 323 5.97 15.38 28.16
C CYS A 323 6.73 14.21 28.81
N ARG A 324 6.02 13.14 29.19
CA ARG A 324 6.62 11.93 29.77
C ARG A 324 7.53 11.23 28.77
N GLU A 325 7.11 11.14 27.52
CA GLU A 325 7.95 10.63 26.43
C GLU A 325 9.22 11.48 26.28
N ALA A 326 9.09 12.80 26.20
CA ALA A 326 10.22 13.69 25.98
C ALA A 326 11.26 13.59 27.10
N ASP A 327 10.82 13.54 28.35
CA ASP A 327 11.72 13.34 29.50
C ASP A 327 12.40 11.98 29.38
N TYR A 328 11.66 10.89 29.16
CA TYR A 328 12.25 9.55 29.01
C TYR A 328 13.31 9.51 27.90
N VAL A 329 12.98 9.98 26.69
CA VAL A 329 13.88 9.95 25.52
C VAL A 329 15.13 10.79 25.78
N LYS A 330 15.01 11.97 26.40
CA LYS A 330 16.18 12.79 26.77
C LYS A 330 17.07 12.09 27.80
N ARG A 331 16.51 11.36 28.78
CA ARG A 331 17.29 10.64 29.81
C ARG A 331 18.17 9.54 29.25
N ILE A 332 17.77 8.92 28.14
CA ILE A 332 18.55 7.89 27.44
C ILE A 332 19.47 8.47 26.34
N GLY A 333 19.52 9.80 26.20
CA GLY A 333 20.40 10.51 25.28
C GLY A 333 19.85 10.77 23.87
N GLY A 334 18.54 10.52 23.66
CA GLY A 334 17.85 10.73 22.40
C GLY A 334 17.27 12.13 22.23
N LEU A 335 16.82 12.44 21.02
CA LEU A 335 16.16 13.70 20.67
C LEU A 335 14.69 13.44 20.31
N PRO A 336 13.73 13.80 21.17
CA PRO A 336 12.31 13.53 20.90
C PRO A 336 11.74 14.46 19.82
N LEU A 337 10.91 13.88 18.97
CA LEU A 337 10.18 14.53 17.89
C LEU A 337 8.85 13.81 17.68
N PHE A 338 7.81 14.53 17.27
CA PHE A 338 6.52 13.92 16.92
C PHE A 338 5.99 14.40 15.56
N ILE A 339 5.11 13.58 14.98
CA ILE A 339 4.33 13.93 13.79
C ILE A 339 3.11 14.75 14.21
N THR A 340 2.95 15.89 13.56
CA THR A 340 1.81 16.79 13.78
C THR A 340 0.48 16.20 13.29
N PHE A 341 -0.66 16.71 13.78
CA PHE A 341 -1.97 16.12 13.49
C PHE A 341 -2.34 16.04 12.00
N ASP A 342 -2.87 14.89 11.58
CA ASP A 342 -3.41 14.71 10.23
C ASP A 342 -4.70 15.51 9.99
N MET A 343 -5.48 15.74 11.06
CA MET A 343 -6.72 16.52 11.03
C MET A 343 -6.82 17.39 12.27
N GLY A 344 -7.19 18.64 12.06
CA GLY A 344 -7.43 19.61 13.12
C GLY A 344 -7.73 20.97 12.50
N SER A 345 -8.40 21.84 13.26
CA SER A 345 -8.46 23.25 12.88
C SER A 345 -7.05 23.86 12.89
N ARG A 346 -6.81 24.97 12.19
CA ARG A 346 -5.51 25.67 12.25
C ARG A 346 -5.09 26.00 13.69
N GLN A 347 -6.06 26.27 14.55
CA GLN A 347 -5.87 26.52 15.98
C GLN A 347 -5.38 25.28 16.73
N ASP A 348 -5.98 24.12 16.52
CA ASP A 348 -5.56 22.88 17.21
C ASP A 348 -4.20 22.37 16.73
N VAL A 349 -3.91 22.53 15.44
CA VAL A 349 -2.57 22.27 14.90
C VAL A 349 -1.52 23.18 15.57
N THR A 350 -1.88 24.45 15.81
CA THR A 350 -1.02 25.40 16.53
C THR A 350 -0.77 24.93 17.97
N TRP A 351 -1.82 24.50 18.68
CA TRP A 351 -1.69 23.95 20.04
C TRP A 351 -0.90 22.65 20.09
N ASN A 352 -1.07 21.78 19.09
CA ASN A 352 -0.30 20.55 18.94
C ASN A 352 1.21 20.86 18.87
N VAL A 353 1.60 21.85 18.04
CA VAL A 353 2.99 22.32 17.95
C VAL A 353 3.49 22.91 19.27
N LEU A 354 2.73 23.84 19.90
CA LEU A 354 3.16 24.44 21.18
C LEU A 354 3.30 23.43 22.31
N SER A 355 2.36 22.49 22.39
CA SER A 355 2.38 21.41 23.39
C SER A 355 3.67 20.61 23.25
N GLY A 356 4.02 20.23 22.03
CA GLY A 356 5.29 19.57 21.72
C GLY A 356 6.53 20.36 22.09
N LEU A 357 6.58 21.64 21.73
CA LEU A 357 7.71 22.50 22.05
C LEU A 357 7.85 22.73 23.57
N ALA A 358 6.75 22.91 24.29
CA ALA A 358 6.76 23.03 25.75
C ALA A 358 7.15 21.72 26.45
N ALA A 359 6.79 20.58 25.87
CA ALA A 359 7.29 19.26 26.26
C ALA A 359 8.79 19.07 25.94
N GLY A 360 9.45 20.03 25.29
CA GLY A 360 10.84 19.93 24.88
C GLY A 360 11.09 19.01 23.68
N GLN A 361 10.04 18.71 22.92
CA GLN A 361 10.10 17.96 21.66
C GLN A 361 10.25 18.86 20.44
N ARG A 362 10.62 18.24 19.31
CA ARG A 362 10.54 18.83 17.96
C ARG A 362 9.26 18.37 17.26
N TYR A 363 8.94 18.97 16.11
CA TYR A 363 7.80 18.59 15.29
C TYR A 363 8.21 18.45 13.81
N THR A 364 7.45 17.66 13.04
CA THR A 364 7.68 17.49 11.60
C THR A 364 6.37 17.37 10.78
N TYR A 365 6.51 17.25 9.45
CA TYR A 365 5.48 17.12 8.40
C TYR A 365 4.51 18.29 8.22
N LEU A 366 4.35 19.15 9.22
CA LEU A 366 3.94 20.53 8.99
C LEU A 366 5.19 21.35 8.74
N THR A 367 5.27 21.88 7.53
CA THR A 367 6.23 22.93 7.20
C THR A 367 5.80 24.09 8.09
N SER A 368 6.59 24.38 9.13
CA SER A 368 6.35 25.35 10.21
C SER A 368 5.10 26.20 10.01
N PRO A 369 4.08 26.15 10.90
CA PRO A 369 2.81 26.84 10.69
C PRO A 369 3.07 28.23 10.12
N GLY A 370 2.83 28.34 8.80
CA GLY A 370 2.99 29.59 8.08
C GLY A 370 2.06 30.57 8.76
N ASP A 371 2.64 31.65 9.25
CA ASP A 371 2.02 32.71 10.04
C ASP A 371 1.40 32.20 11.35
N TYR A 372 2.27 32.10 12.36
CA TYR A 372 1.84 32.21 13.75
C TYR A 372 1.11 33.54 13.93
N ALA A 373 0.04 33.59 14.73
CA ALA A 373 -0.68 34.85 14.97
C ALA A 373 0.21 35.96 15.56
N PHE A 374 1.37 35.59 16.15
CA PHE A 374 2.33 36.49 16.80
C PHE A 374 3.76 36.00 16.54
N GLY A 375 4.60 36.82 15.89
CA GLY A 375 6.02 36.54 15.62
C GLY A 375 6.30 35.32 14.73
N THR A 376 7.56 35.15 14.31
CA THR A 376 7.98 33.97 13.54
C THR A 376 8.51 32.89 14.48
N LEU A 377 7.71 31.85 14.75
CA LEU A 377 8.09 30.72 15.62
C LEU A 377 9.46 30.11 15.26
N PRO A 378 9.82 29.87 13.97
CA PRO A 378 11.16 29.38 13.63
C PRO A 378 12.31 30.32 14.01
N LYS A 379 12.09 31.64 13.93
CA LYS A 379 13.09 32.66 14.32
C LYS A 379 13.32 32.58 15.84
N PHE A 380 12.24 32.46 16.62
CA PHE A 380 12.31 32.21 18.07
C PHE A 380 13.05 30.91 18.40
N LEU A 381 12.68 29.80 17.75
CA LEU A 381 13.31 28.49 17.96
C LEU A 381 14.78 28.49 17.57
N THR A 382 15.17 29.22 16.53
CA THR A 382 16.57 29.35 16.14
C THR A 382 17.37 30.02 17.25
N ARG A 383 16.93 31.20 17.72
CA ARG A 383 17.64 31.97 18.76
C ARG A 383 17.64 31.27 20.12
N TYR A 384 16.51 30.71 20.53
CA TYR A 384 16.29 30.18 21.88
C TYR A 384 16.21 28.66 21.93
N SER A 385 16.76 27.96 20.93
CA SER A 385 16.74 26.49 20.84
C SER A 385 17.22 25.80 22.11
N ALA A 386 18.21 26.33 22.82
CA ALA A 386 18.72 25.75 24.08
C ALA A 386 17.67 25.76 25.22
N PHE A 387 16.66 26.63 25.18
CA PHE A 387 15.60 26.68 26.18
C PHE A 387 14.43 25.74 25.86
N VAL A 388 14.51 25.03 24.74
CA VAL A 388 13.48 24.07 24.30
C VAL A 388 14.09 22.66 24.20
N TRP A 389 15.26 22.57 23.57
CA TRP A 389 15.80 21.32 23.04
C TRP A 389 17.12 20.86 23.63
N ASP A 390 17.71 21.62 24.56
CA ASP A 390 18.93 21.18 25.24
C ASP A 390 18.69 19.93 26.10
N ASP A 391 19.77 19.38 26.63
CA ASP A 391 19.79 18.17 27.47
C ASP A 391 19.20 18.49 28.84
N THR A 392 17.87 18.60 28.88
CA THR A 392 17.08 18.97 30.06
C THR A 392 16.42 17.76 30.72
N ALA A 393 16.12 17.91 32.01
CA ALA A 393 15.48 16.91 32.84
C ALA A 393 14.21 17.48 33.48
N MET A 394 13.09 16.73 33.48
CA MET A 394 11.85 17.24 34.07
C MET A 394 11.95 17.31 35.60
N VAL A 395 11.48 18.41 36.18
CA VAL A 395 11.38 18.61 37.63
C VAL A 395 10.25 17.75 38.18
N ALA A 396 10.48 17.04 39.28
CA ALA A 396 9.47 16.24 39.96
C ALA A 396 8.68 17.07 40.97
N ASN A 397 7.38 16.79 41.07
CA ASN A 397 6.48 17.42 42.04
C ASN A 397 6.55 18.96 42.00
N GLU A 398 6.67 19.53 40.81
CA GLU A 398 6.87 20.94 40.53
C GLU A 398 5.85 21.85 41.22
N ALA A 399 4.60 21.40 41.39
CA ALA A 399 3.56 22.14 42.11
C ALA A 399 3.85 22.32 43.62
N GLN A 400 4.76 21.54 44.22
CA GLN A 400 5.24 21.75 45.60
C GLN A 400 6.32 22.84 45.70
N HIS A 401 6.87 23.25 44.57
CA HIS A 401 8.02 24.14 44.45
C HIS A 401 7.68 25.45 43.73
N LEU A 402 6.70 25.41 42.84
CA LEU A 402 6.32 26.47 41.92
C LEU A 402 4.80 26.64 41.95
N ALA A 403 4.35 27.89 41.96
CA ALA A 403 2.94 28.23 41.84
C ALA A 403 2.75 29.37 40.85
N VAL A 404 1.71 29.26 40.01
CA VAL A 404 1.30 30.29 39.07
C VAL A 404 -0.07 30.82 39.47
N THR A 405 -0.16 32.14 39.68
CA THR A 405 -1.39 32.81 40.11
C THR A 405 -1.77 33.88 39.11
N LEU A 406 -3.05 33.92 38.74
CA LEU A 406 -3.60 34.92 37.83
C LEU A 406 -4.07 36.17 38.58
N ALA A 407 -3.98 37.33 37.93
CA ALA A 407 -4.45 38.58 38.51
C ALA A 407 -5.99 38.56 38.73
N PRO A 408 -6.50 39.25 39.76
CA PRO A 408 -7.95 39.42 39.95
C PRO A 408 -8.64 39.93 38.68
N GLY A 409 -9.77 39.32 38.30
CA GLY A 409 -10.50 39.67 37.07
C GLY A 409 -10.09 38.90 35.81
N SER A 410 -9.14 37.96 35.91
CA SER A 410 -8.82 37.04 34.82
C SER A 410 -10.03 36.15 34.45
N PRO A 411 -10.15 35.70 33.19
CA PRO A 411 -11.26 34.85 32.76
C PRO A 411 -11.40 33.59 33.62
N THR A 412 -12.64 33.22 33.99
CA THR A 412 -12.92 32.07 34.87
C THR A 412 -12.54 30.72 34.26
N ASN A 413 -12.41 30.64 32.94
CA ASN A 413 -11.95 29.46 32.20
C ASN A 413 -10.46 29.51 31.83
N ALA A 414 -9.72 30.53 32.24
CA ALA A 414 -8.29 30.62 31.98
C ALA A 414 -7.53 29.53 32.75
N ALA A 415 -6.70 28.78 32.03
CA ALA A 415 -5.85 27.76 32.61
C ALA A 415 -4.42 27.92 32.06
N VAL A 416 -3.47 28.17 32.96
CA VAL A 416 -2.04 28.20 32.61
C VAL A 416 -1.43 26.86 32.99
N TRP A 417 -1.05 26.06 31.99
CA TRP A 417 -0.37 24.79 32.21
C TRP A 417 1.12 25.05 32.34
N PHE A 418 1.70 24.50 33.39
CA PHE A 418 3.13 24.56 33.70
C PHE A 418 3.64 23.27 34.33
N ASP A 419 2.71 22.53 34.95
CA ASP A 419 2.91 21.18 35.41
C ASP A 419 3.11 20.24 34.21
N GLN A 420 4.05 19.30 34.36
CA GLN A 420 4.60 18.41 33.33
C GLN A 420 5.46 19.11 32.27
N SER A 421 5.85 20.38 32.43
CA SER A 421 6.72 21.10 31.49
C SER A 421 7.67 22.09 32.17
N THR A 422 8.12 21.72 33.35
CA THR A 422 9.18 22.44 34.07
C THR A 422 10.48 21.65 33.94
N TRP A 423 11.47 22.25 33.29
CA TRP A 423 12.71 21.57 32.91
C TRP A 423 13.91 22.16 33.65
N LEU A 424 14.78 21.30 34.15
CA LEU A 424 16.08 21.66 34.69
C LEU A 424 17.15 21.52 33.60
N ARG A 425 17.91 22.59 33.39
CA ARG A 425 19.06 22.66 32.48
C ARG A 425 20.32 22.98 33.28
N LYS A 426 21.39 22.20 33.11
CA LYS A 426 22.68 22.46 33.77
C LYS A 426 23.60 23.22 32.83
N LEU A 427 24.26 24.26 33.35
CA LEU A 427 25.25 25.04 32.60
C LEU A 427 26.67 24.54 32.88
N THR A 428 27.57 24.78 31.92
CA THR A 428 28.97 24.32 31.99
C THR A 428 29.78 24.95 33.13
N ASP A 429 29.33 26.09 33.65
CA ASP A 429 29.96 26.80 34.77
C ASP A 429 29.37 26.41 36.14
N GLY A 430 28.55 25.35 36.19
CA GLY A 430 27.96 24.84 37.42
C GLY A 430 26.66 25.54 37.84
N ARG A 431 26.23 26.59 37.14
CA ARG A 431 24.88 27.17 37.34
C ARG A 431 23.80 26.22 36.84
N GLN A 432 22.60 26.38 37.38
CA GLN A 432 21.41 25.66 36.94
C GLN A 432 20.34 26.64 36.45
N GLN A 433 19.60 26.26 35.41
CA GLN A 433 18.46 27.00 34.90
C GLN A 433 17.20 26.15 35.03
N VAL A 434 16.17 26.69 35.66
CA VAL A 434 14.81 26.12 35.63
C VAL A 434 14.04 26.85 34.54
N LEU A 435 13.55 26.09 33.57
CA LEU A 435 12.77 26.54 32.43
C LEU A 435 11.30 26.17 32.70
N LEU A 436 10.53 27.16 33.13
CA LEU A 436 9.11 27.01 33.41
C LEU A 436 8.30 27.41 32.17
N HIS A 437 7.80 26.43 31.43
CA HIS A 437 6.95 26.69 30.27
C HIS A 437 5.52 26.95 30.73
N LEU A 438 4.97 28.10 30.35
CA LEU A 438 3.62 28.54 30.66
C LEU A 438 2.78 28.52 29.39
N LEU A 439 1.80 27.63 29.31
CA LEU A 439 0.84 27.54 28.20
C LEU A 439 -0.53 28.07 28.64
N ASN A 440 -1.01 29.14 28.01
CA ASN A 440 -2.33 29.72 28.27
C ASN A 440 -3.40 29.04 27.40
N PHE A 441 -3.98 27.95 27.87
CA PHE A 441 -4.91 27.15 27.08
C PHE A 441 -6.29 27.81 26.90
N PRO A 442 -6.98 27.60 25.76
CA PRO A 442 -8.27 28.21 25.38
C PRO A 442 -9.49 27.76 26.20
N GLY A 443 -9.30 27.07 27.32
CA GLY A 443 -10.37 26.67 28.25
C GLY A 443 -11.29 25.54 27.77
N TYR A 444 -11.15 25.03 26.54
CA TYR A 444 -11.84 23.82 26.08
C TYR A 444 -11.00 22.56 26.35
N ARG A 445 -11.67 21.43 26.56
CA ARG A 445 -11.03 20.17 26.99
C ARG A 445 -10.57 19.28 25.83
N HIS A 446 -11.21 19.39 24.67
CA HIS A 446 -11.02 18.47 23.54
C HIS A 446 -10.66 19.18 22.25
N TYR A 447 -9.76 18.61 21.44
CA TYR A 447 -9.49 19.09 20.08
C TYR A 447 -10.79 19.14 19.24
N ALA A 448 -10.97 20.21 18.47
CA ALA A 448 -12.16 20.46 17.68
C ALA A 448 -11.83 20.61 16.18
N GLN A 449 -12.55 19.86 15.33
CA GLN A 449 -12.42 20.03 13.87
C GLN A 449 -12.88 21.42 13.37
N ARG A 450 -13.53 22.22 14.22
CA ARG A 450 -13.98 23.59 13.94
C ARG A 450 -13.19 24.59 14.79
N VAL A 451 -12.89 25.75 14.20
CA VAL A 451 -12.23 26.85 14.92
C VAL A 451 -13.07 27.28 16.13
N GLN A 452 -12.42 27.43 17.27
CA GLN A 452 -13.01 27.87 18.55
C GLN A 452 -12.49 29.27 18.91
N THR A 453 -13.09 29.88 19.93
CA THR A 453 -12.60 31.16 20.48
C THR A 453 -11.16 30.99 21.01
N PRO A 454 -10.20 31.84 20.61
CA PRO A 454 -8.82 31.80 21.14
C PRO A 454 -8.78 32.16 22.63
N PRO A 455 -7.71 31.80 23.38
CA PRO A 455 -7.58 32.21 24.77
C PRO A 455 -7.45 33.74 24.86
N THR A 456 -8.02 34.31 25.91
CA THR A 456 -7.77 35.71 26.26
C THR A 456 -6.35 35.84 26.79
N TRP A 457 -5.66 36.92 26.44
CA TRP A 457 -4.34 37.21 26.99
C TRP A 457 -4.41 37.46 28.49
N LEU A 458 -3.40 37.01 29.21
CA LEU A 458 -3.34 37.10 30.66
C LEU A 458 -2.30 38.14 31.05
N SER A 459 -2.71 39.17 31.79
CA SER A 459 -1.80 40.21 32.29
C SER A 459 -1.40 39.94 33.74
N ASN A 460 -0.20 40.38 34.12
CA ASN A 460 0.31 40.33 35.49
C ASN A 460 0.29 38.90 36.10
N VAL A 461 0.69 37.90 35.31
CA VAL A 461 0.78 36.50 35.77
C VAL A 461 1.90 36.38 36.79
N THR A 462 1.56 35.97 38.00
CA THR A 462 2.52 35.88 39.12
C THR A 462 3.07 34.46 39.23
N VAL A 463 4.39 34.32 39.24
CA VAL A 463 5.10 33.06 39.49
C VAL A 463 5.78 33.14 40.86
N SER A 464 5.42 32.23 41.75
CA SER A 464 6.07 32.06 43.05
C SER A 464 6.95 30.81 43.02
N VAL A 465 8.20 30.93 43.44
CA VAL A 465 9.17 29.83 43.43
C VAL A 465 9.81 29.66 44.80
N LYS A 466 9.88 28.42 45.29
CA LYS A 466 10.59 28.06 46.52
C LYS A 466 12.06 27.76 46.19
N LEU A 467 12.97 28.57 46.72
CA LEU A 467 14.40 28.46 46.49
C LEU A 467 14.95 27.13 47.03
N PRO A 468 15.75 26.37 46.25
CA PRO A 468 16.45 25.19 46.75
C PRO A 468 17.42 25.54 47.89
N ALA A 469 17.68 24.57 48.77
CA ALA A 469 18.59 24.79 49.89
C ALA A 469 19.98 25.24 49.41
N GLY A 470 20.43 26.40 49.90
CA GLY A 470 21.72 27.01 49.56
C GLY A 470 21.81 27.61 48.16
N ALA A 471 20.73 27.64 47.38
CA ALA A 471 20.71 28.24 46.04
C ALA A 471 20.35 29.72 46.10
N GLN A 472 21.05 30.53 45.31
CA GLN A 472 20.72 31.95 45.11
C GLN A 472 20.16 32.15 43.71
N LEU A 473 19.00 32.82 43.60
CA LEU A 473 18.44 33.23 42.31
C LEU A 473 19.29 34.37 41.74
N ALA A 474 20.13 34.05 40.76
CA ALA A 474 21.05 35.00 40.14
C ALA A 474 20.34 35.90 39.13
N ARG A 475 19.45 35.31 38.30
CA ARG A 475 18.72 36.02 37.25
C ARG A 475 17.36 35.38 37.00
N ALA A 476 16.40 36.22 36.60
CA ALA A 476 15.11 35.77 36.09
C ALA A 476 14.73 36.60 34.86
N PHE A 477 14.24 35.94 33.83
CA PHE A 477 13.73 36.59 32.62
C PHE A 477 12.70 35.67 31.95
N HIS A 478 11.91 36.21 31.02
CA HIS A 478 11.06 35.38 30.17
C HIS A 478 11.31 35.61 28.70
N VAL A 479 11.18 34.52 27.94
CA VAL A 479 11.27 34.49 26.48
C VAL A 479 9.97 33.96 25.92
N SER A 480 9.62 34.41 24.73
CA SER A 480 8.37 34.02 24.08
C SER A 480 8.46 34.19 22.56
N PRO A 481 7.72 33.42 21.74
CA PRO A 481 7.55 33.72 20.32
C PRO A 481 6.97 35.12 20.04
N ASP A 482 6.32 35.76 21.00
CA ASP A 482 5.91 37.18 20.91
C ASP A 482 7.04 38.17 21.22
N LEU A 483 8.18 37.70 21.74
CA LEU A 483 9.37 38.49 22.07
C LEU A 483 10.59 38.07 21.23
N VAL A 484 10.42 37.78 19.94
CA VAL A 484 11.48 37.19 19.09
C VAL A 484 12.80 37.96 19.14
N GLU A 485 12.74 39.30 19.15
CA GLU A 485 13.92 40.18 19.09
C GLU A 485 14.52 40.52 20.46
N GLY A 486 13.93 40.05 21.57
CA GLY A 486 14.48 40.28 22.91
C GLY A 486 14.06 39.24 23.94
N HIS A 487 14.19 39.61 25.19
CA HIS A 487 13.63 38.91 26.34
C HIS A 487 13.33 39.95 27.41
N HIS A 488 12.37 39.65 28.29
CA HIS A 488 12.02 40.58 29.36
C HIS A 488 12.68 40.11 30.65
N ALA A 489 13.60 40.93 31.17
CA ALA A 489 14.14 40.74 32.51
C ALA A 489 13.01 40.84 33.55
N LEU A 490 13.01 39.93 34.51
CA LEU A 490 12.05 39.90 35.61
C LEU A 490 12.77 40.20 36.91
N THR A 491 12.22 41.12 37.71
CA THR A 491 12.79 41.49 39.00
C THR A 491 12.13 40.66 40.11
N PRO A 492 12.81 39.64 40.68
CA PRO A 492 12.24 38.84 41.76
C PRO A 492 12.12 39.64 43.06
N LYS A 493 10.99 39.50 43.75
CA LYS A 493 10.85 39.88 45.16
C LYS A 493 11.10 38.64 46.01
N THR A 494 12.17 38.63 46.81
CA THR A 494 12.53 37.48 47.64
C THR A 494 12.09 37.73 49.09
N ASP A 495 11.37 36.77 49.66
CA ASP A 495 10.96 36.71 51.06
C ASP A 495 11.36 35.36 51.65
N GLY A 496 12.40 35.36 52.49
CA GLY A 496 12.99 34.14 53.04
C GLY A 496 13.44 33.15 51.96
N THR A 497 12.77 31.99 51.90
CA THR A 497 13.05 30.92 50.93
C THR A 497 12.16 30.98 49.69
N THR A 498 11.40 32.04 49.48
CA THR A 498 10.45 32.16 48.37
C THR A 498 10.79 33.40 47.53
N ALA A 499 10.80 33.28 46.21
CA ALA A 499 10.91 34.39 45.29
C ALA A 499 9.64 34.51 44.43
N THR A 500 9.15 35.74 44.26
CA THR A 500 7.95 36.05 43.49
C THR A 500 8.28 36.96 42.32
N LEU A 501 7.80 36.58 41.14
CA LEU A 501 8.04 37.25 39.86
C LEU A 501 6.69 37.57 39.21
N VAL A 502 6.59 38.69 38.51
CA VAL A 502 5.37 39.08 37.78
C VAL A 502 5.70 39.20 36.31
N LEU A 503 5.07 38.38 35.49
CA LEU A 503 5.12 38.48 34.04
C LEU A 503 4.10 39.53 33.60
N PRO A 504 4.48 40.49 32.74
CA PRO A 504 3.57 41.53 32.29
C PRO A 504 2.39 40.96 31.48
N GLU A 505 2.66 39.99 30.61
CA GLU A 505 1.67 39.38 29.74
C GLU A 505 2.07 37.95 29.38
N VAL A 506 1.09 37.04 29.30
CA VAL A 506 1.21 35.70 28.72
C VAL A 506 0.11 35.54 27.67
N LYS A 507 0.52 35.39 26.40
CA LYS A 507 -0.39 35.19 25.26
C LYS A 507 -0.74 33.72 25.10
N LEU A 508 0.07 32.96 24.37
CA LEU A 508 -0.17 31.52 24.14
C LEU A 508 0.86 30.66 24.88
N TRP A 509 2.13 31.03 24.78
CA TRP A 509 3.25 30.30 25.37
C TRP A 509 4.33 31.28 25.82
N SER A 510 4.88 31.10 27.02
CA SER A 510 6.06 31.82 27.48
C SER A 510 6.97 30.86 28.26
N ILE A 511 8.27 31.12 28.28
CA ILE A 511 9.23 30.35 29.08
C ILE A 511 9.84 31.31 30.11
N VAL A 512 9.58 31.07 31.39
CA VAL A 512 10.26 31.77 32.48
C VAL A 512 11.54 31.03 32.79
N VAL A 513 12.66 31.72 32.66
CA VAL A 513 13.99 31.18 32.92
C VAL A 513 14.46 31.70 34.27
N LEU A 514 14.68 30.79 35.21
CA LEU A 514 15.21 31.06 36.54
C LEU A 514 16.62 30.50 36.64
N GLU A 515 17.61 31.35 36.76
CA GLU A 515 19.01 30.93 36.84
C GLU A 515 19.51 31.03 38.27
N PHE A 516 20.00 29.90 38.79
CA PHE A 516 20.50 29.80 40.15
C PHE A 516 22.02 29.55 40.19
N SER A 517 22.67 30.17 41.16
CA SER A 517 24.08 29.92 41.53
C SER A 517 24.15 29.21 42.88
N GLY A 518 24.97 28.16 42.96
CA GLY A 518 25.13 27.34 44.16
C GLY A 518 23.89 26.52 44.53
N GLY A 519 23.98 25.80 45.66
CA GLY A 519 22.87 25.05 46.26
C GLY A 519 22.53 23.70 45.62
N ALA A 520 21.51 23.06 46.18
CA ALA A 520 20.97 21.79 45.67
C ALA A 520 20.17 21.99 44.37
N ASN A 521 20.07 20.94 43.55
CA ASN A 521 19.16 20.92 42.40
C ASN A 521 17.72 20.67 42.87
N TYR A 522 16.75 21.09 42.07
CA TYR A 522 15.38 20.61 42.23
C TYR A 522 15.32 19.08 42.06
N PRO A 523 14.41 18.40 42.77
CA PRO A 523 14.16 16.99 42.55
C PRO A 523 13.73 16.77 41.10
N LEU A 524 14.22 15.70 40.50
CA LEU A 524 13.95 15.34 39.12
C LEU A 524 13.07 14.09 39.08
N THR A 525 12.32 13.95 38.00
CA THR A 525 11.64 12.70 37.66
C THR A 525 12.65 11.58 37.37
N THR A 526 12.18 10.33 37.51
CA THR A 526 12.96 9.10 37.30
C THR A 526 12.27 8.17 36.29
N PRO A 527 11.97 8.66 35.06
CA PRO A 527 11.08 7.95 34.13
C PRO A 527 11.66 6.59 33.69
N VAL A 528 12.99 6.46 33.63
CA VAL A 528 13.66 5.20 33.24
C VAL A 528 13.57 4.18 34.36
N GLU A 529 13.82 4.59 35.60
CA GLU A 529 13.69 3.74 36.79
C GLU A 529 12.24 3.31 37.02
N ASP A 530 11.29 4.24 36.84
CA ASP A 530 9.86 3.97 37.01
C ASP A 530 9.35 2.95 35.99
N ALA A 531 9.73 3.10 34.71
CA ALA A 531 9.41 2.11 33.67
C ALA A 531 10.09 0.76 33.96
N THR A 532 11.34 0.76 34.40
CA THR A 532 12.07 -0.48 34.76
C THR A 532 11.37 -1.22 35.89
N LYS A 533 10.95 -0.49 36.92
CA LYS A 533 10.17 -1.05 38.03
C LYS A 533 8.84 -1.60 37.56
N HIS A 534 8.12 -0.87 36.70
CA HIS A 534 6.86 -1.33 36.10
C HIS A 534 7.03 -2.64 35.33
N PHE A 535 8.07 -2.76 34.48
CA PHE A 535 8.35 -4.00 33.76
C PHE A 535 8.73 -5.16 34.69
N ALA A 536 9.46 -4.90 35.78
CA ALA A 536 9.78 -5.91 36.77
C ALA A 536 8.53 -6.42 37.52
N GLU A 537 7.62 -5.51 37.90
CA GLU A 537 6.34 -5.84 38.52
C GLU A 537 5.42 -6.63 37.57
N GLU A 538 5.31 -6.22 36.30
CA GLU A 538 4.55 -6.93 35.27
C GLU A 538 5.13 -8.34 35.01
N LYS A 539 6.46 -8.48 34.97
CA LYS A 539 7.12 -9.78 34.85
C LYS A 539 6.79 -10.69 36.04
N GLN A 540 6.92 -10.19 37.27
CA GLN A 540 6.57 -10.94 38.48
C GLN A 540 5.09 -11.33 38.50
N LYS A 541 4.20 -10.43 38.07
CA LYS A 541 2.76 -10.70 37.97
C LYS A 541 2.47 -11.80 36.94
N LYS A 542 3.06 -11.72 35.74
CA LYS A 542 2.94 -12.78 34.71
C LYS A 542 3.49 -14.12 35.22
N GLU A 543 4.62 -14.12 35.90
CA GLU A 543 5.20 -15.33 36.51
C GLU A 543 4.31 -15.91 37.61
N HIS A 544 3.72 -15.05 38.46
CA HIS A 544 2.77 -15.46 39.49
C HIS A 544 1.47 -16.00 38.89
N GLU A 545 0.89 -15.35 37.89
CA GLU A 545 -0.30 -15.81 37.16
C GLU A 545 -0.04 -17.13 36.45
N ALA A 546 1.11 -17.29 35.79
CA ALA A 546 1.52 -18.56 35.18
C ALA A 546 1.68 -19.67 36.22
N LYS A 547 2.25 -19.37 37.40
CA LYS A 547 2.35 -20.31 38.52
C LYS A 547 0.98 -20.69 39.07
N LEU A 548 0.09 -19.70 39.26
CA LEU A 548 -1.28 -19.92 39.73
C LEU A 548 -2.10 -20.74 38.72
N ALA A 549 -1.90 -20.51 37.42
CA ALA A 549 -2.51 -21.29 36.35
C ALA A 549 -1.98 -22.74 36.34
N ALA A 550 -0.68 -22.94 36.54
CA ALA A 550 -0.07 -24.27 36.66
C ALA A 550 -0.55 -25.02 37.91
N GLU A 551 -0.72 -24.32 39.05
CA GLU A 551 -1.28 -24.88 40.28
C GLU A 551 -2.77 -25.22 40.16
N LYS A 552 -3.57 -24.36 39.51
CA LYS A 552 -4.98 -24.64 39.18
C LYS A 552 -5.13 -25.81 38.20
N SER A 553 -4.24 -25.94 37.23
CA SER A 553 -4.18 -27.08 36.31
C SER A 553 -3.89 -28.40 37.04
N LYS A 554 -3.08 -28.37 38.11
CA LYS A 554 -2.80 -29.53 38.98
C LYS A 554 -3.95 -29.89 39.95
N ALA A 555 -4.89 -28.97 40.21
CA ALA A 555 -5.95 -29.15 41.21
C ALA A 555 -7.32 -29.61 40.63
N SER A 556 -7.42 -29.86 39.33
CA SER A 556 -8.59 -30.48 38.65
C SER A 556 -9.97 -29.88 39.00
N ILE A 557 -10.12 -28.55 38.97
CA ILE A 557 -11.42 -27.86 38.90
C ILE A 557 -11.29 -26.63 37.99
N GLY A 558 -12.08 -26.60 36.92
CA GLY A 558 -12.42 -25.37 36.19
C GLY A 558 -11.84 -25.25 34.77
N THR A 559 -12.75 -25.38 33.82
CA THR A 559 -12.86 -24.78 32.47
C THR A 559 -11.56 -24.33 31.77
N PRO A 560 -11.28 -24.81 30.55
CA PRO A 560 -10.08 -24.42 29.82
C PRO A 560 -10.14 -22.92 29.52
N VAL A 561 -9.35 -22.14 30.26
CA VAL A 561 -8.87 -20.85 29.78
C VAL A 561 -7.98 -21.21 28.59
N ALA A 562 -8.37 -20.74 27.41
CA ALA A 562 -7.57 -20.88 26.20
C ALA A 562 -6.16 -20.38 26.52
N ALA A 563 -5.20 -21.31 26.58
CA ALA A 563 -3.82 -20.97 26.39
C ALA A 563 -3.76 -20.13 25.10
N SER A 564 -3.00 -19.03 25.10
CA SER A 564 -2.46 -18.55 23.82
C SER A 564 -1.89 -19.79 23.14
N PRO A 565 -2.35 -20.14 21.92
CA PRO A 565 -1.95 -21.40 21.34
C PRO A 565 -0.43 -21.33 21.22
N ALA A 566 0.28 -22.16 22.00
CA ALA A 566 1.59 -22.64 21.55
C ALA A 566 1.34 -23.04 20.10
N ALA A 567 2.13 -22.53 19.14
CA ALA A 567 1.97 -22.73 17.71
C ALA A 567 1.56 -24.18 17.42
N THR A 568 0.27 -24.42 17.44
CA THR A 568 -0.39 -25.71 17.33
C THR A 568 -0.86 -25.60 15.92
N ASP A 569 -0.14 -26.31 15.03
CA ASP A 569 -0.53 -26.58 13.64
C ASP A 569 -1.73 -25.75 13.21
N LEU A 570 -1.49 -24.48 12.83
CA LEU A 570 -2.54 -23.52 12.52
C LEU A 570 -3.47 -24.15 11.48
N ASP A 571 -4.60 -24.62 11.99
CA ASP A 571 -5.76 -25.18 11.33
C ASP A 571 -5.48 -26.20 10.22
N ALA A 572 -5.24 -27.45 10.65
CA ALA A 572 -5.72 -28.61 9.89
C ALA A 572 -7.14 -28.32 9.38
N ASN A 573 -7.39 -28.64 8.11
CA ASN A 573 -8.67 -28.50 7.40
C ASN A 573 -9.86 -28.25 8.33
N ALA A 574 -10.41 -27.04 8.31
CA ALA A 574 -11.59 -26.76 9.11
C ALA A 574 -12.66 -27.81 8.77
N ASP A 575 -13.13 -28.50 9.81
CA ASP A 575 -14.27 -29.42 9.71
C ASP A 575 -15.37 -28.73 8.87
N PRO A 576 -15.98 -29.41 7.88
CA PRO A 576 -17.11 -28.86 7.13
C PRO A 576 -18.19 -28.21 8.01
N ALA A 577 -18.40 -28.69 9.25
CA ALA A 577 -19.28 -28.07 10.24
C ALA A 577 -18.76 -26.71 10.75
N VAL A 578 -17.44 -26.56 10.94
CA VAL A 578 -16.78 -25.30 11.33
C VAL A 578 -16.77 -24.31 10.17
N LEU A 579 -16.55 -24.77 8.94
CA LEU A 579 -16.70 -23.96 7.73
C LEU A 579 -18.15 -23.46 7.57
N ALA A 580 -19.14 -24.33 7.77
CA ALA A 580 -20.55 -23.95 7.71
C ALA A 580 -20.96 -22.94 8.81
N GLN A 581 -20.33 -22.99 9.99
CA GLN A 581 -20.52 -21.97 11.04
C GLN A 581 -19.91 -20.61 10.68
N HIS A 582 -18.71 -20.60 10.07
CA HIS A 582 -18.00 -19.36 9.71
C HIS A 582 -18.54 -18.72 8.43
N PHE A 583 -19.07 -19.53 7.50
CA PHE A 583 -19.65 -19.08 6.24
C PHE A 583 -21.13 -19.45 6.20
N LYS A 584 -21.99 -18.51 6.61
CA LYS A 584 -23.47 -18.69 6.72
C LYS A 584 -24.16 -19.26 5.47
N ASN A 585 -23.53 -19.18 4.29
CA ASN A 585 -24.07 -19.65 3.01
C ASN A 585 -23.24 -20.79 2.37
N PHE A 586 -22.23 -21.33 3.05
CA PHE A 586 -21.43 -22.43 2.50
C PHE A 586 -22.24 -23.73 2.50
N THR A 587 -22.45 -24.30 1.31
CA THR A 587 -23.03 -25.64 1.14
C THR A 587 -22.11 -26.46 0.26
N ARG A 588 -21.49 -27.49 0.85
CA ARG A 588 -20.70 -28.47 0.09
C ARG A 588 -21.67 -29.38 -0.70
N PRO A 589 -21.51 -29.52 -2.03
CA PRO A 589 -22.34 -30.42 -2.83
C PRO A 589 -22.21 -31.87 -2.36
N ALA A 590 -23.32 -32.61 -2.32
CA ALA A 590 -23.31 -34.03 -1.96
C ALA A 590 -22.56 -34.91 -2.98
N SER A 591 -22.51 -34.47 -4.24
CA SER A 591 -21.78 -35.14 -5.33
C SER A 591 -21.17 -34.09 -6.25
N PRO A 592 -19.97 -33.57 -5.93
CA PRO A 592 -19.29 -32.57 -6.76
C PRO A 592 -18.91 -33.19 -8.12
N ALA A 593 -19.30 -32.55 -9.22
CA ALA A 593 -19.01 -33.02 -10.58
C ALA A 593 -18.64 -31.84 -11.49
N LEU A 594 -17.61 -32.01 -12.33
CA LEU A 594 -17.13 -30.97 -13.25
C LEU A 594 -18.15 -30.64 -14.32
N ARG A 595 -18.20 -29.35 -14.72
CA ARG A 595 -19.13 -28.80 -15.72
C ARG A 595 -18.42 -28.51 -17.02
N ARG A 596 -17.89 -29.55 -17.65
CA ARG A 596 -17.11 -29.46 -18.89
C ARG A 596 -17.97 -29.00 -20.07
N ASN A 597 -17.45 -28.07 -20.85
CA ASN A 597 -18.12 -27.50 -22.02
C ASN A 597 -17.51 -27.98 -23.36
N GLY A 598 -16.52 -28.88 -23.33
CA GLY A 598 -15.82 -29.39 -24.51
C GLY A 598 -14.61 -28.55 -24.95
N VAL A 599 -14.27 -27.48 -24.22
CA VAL A 599 -13.09 -26.64 -24.38
C VAL A 599 -12.28 -26.71 -23.08
N VAL A 600 -10.94 -26.64 -23.16
CA VAL A 600 -10.10 -26.62 -21.97
C VAL A 600 -10.27 -25.29 -21.24
N ASP A 601 -10.77 -25.31 -20.01
CA ASP A 601 -10.86 -24.14 -19.13
C ASP A 601 -9.76 -24.16 -18.07
N VAL A 602 -8.84 -23.19 -18.10
CA VAL A 602 -7.73 -23.06 -17.13
C VAL A 602 -7.91 -21.84 -16.24
N HIS A 603 -7.92 -22.07 -14.93
CA HIS A 603 -7.81 -21.01 -13.93
C HIS A 603 -6.38 -20.92 -13.39
N HIS A 604 -5.77 -19.75 -13.48
CA HIS A 604 -4.41 -19.49 -13.01
C HIS A 604 -4.41 -18.57 -11.78
N ALA A 605 -4.19 -19.17 -10.62
CA ALA A 605 -4.00 -18.46 -9.36
C ALA A 605 -2.54 -18.00 -9.25
N ARG A 606 -2.33 -16.68 -9.29
CA ARG A 606 -1.03 -16.03 -9.42
C ARG A 606 -0.53 -15.48 -8.09
N GLY A 607 0.48 -16.13 -7.52
CA GLY A 607 1.28 -15.62 -6.42
C GLY A 607 2.43 -14.72 -6.90
N ALA A 608 3.29 -14.31 -5.98
CA ALA A 608 4.48 -13.54 -6.34
C ALA A 608 5.33 -14.32 -7.37
N PHE A 609 5.99 -13.64 -8.30
CA PHE A 609 6.82 -14.27 -9.34
C PHE A 609 6.06 -15.12 -10.39
N ALA A 610 4.73 -15.19 -10.36
CA ALA A 610 3.96 -15.89 -11.39
C ALA A 610 4.16 -15.32 -12.81
N TRP A 611 4.66 -14.08 -12.92
CA TRP A 611 5.09 -13.48 -14.20
C TRP A 611 6.25 -14.21 -14.88
N LEU A 612 6.93 -15.12 -14.18
CA LEU A 612 7.99 -15.97 -14.73
C LEU A 612 7.44 -17.23 -15.43
N ASN A 613 6.15 -17.53 -15.26
CA ASN A 613 5.49 -18.71 -15.80
C ASN A 613 4.36 -18.30 -16.76
N PRO A 614 4.61 -18.33 -18.09
CA PRO A 614 3.63 -17.90 -19.09
C PRO A 614 2.58 -18.99 -19.37
N VAL A 615 1.71 -19.26 -18.39
CA VAL A 615 0.67 -20.31 -18.44
C VAL A 615 -0.34 -20.06 -19.56
N ASP A 616 -0.67 -18.80 -19.83
CA ASP A 616 -1.54 -18.38 -20.92
C ASP A 616 -0.98 -18.78 -22.30
N ILE A 617 0.32 -18.59 -22.51
CA ILE A 617 1.02 -19.05 -23.72
C ILE A 617 1.08 -20.59 -23.74
N ALA A 618 1.43 -21.21 -22.62
CA ALA A 618 1.52 -22.66 -22.49
C ALA A 618 0.18 -23.36 -22.83
N LEU A 619 -0.96 -22.76 -22.48
CA LEU A 619 -2.28 -23.25 -22.85
C LEU A 619 -2.49 -23.24 -24.37
N GLN A 620 -2.07 -22.17 -25.07
CA GLN A 620 -2.19 -22.12 -26.52
C GLN A 620 -1.29 -23.16 -27.20
N LEU A 621 -0.07 -23.34 -26.70
CA LEU A 621 0.85 -24.40 -27.13
C LEU A 621 0.30 -25.82 -26.89
N ALA A 622 -0.55 -26.00 -25.87
CA ALA A 622 -1.18 -27.26 -25.52
C ALA A 622 -2.42 -27.61 -26.37
N GLY A 623 -2.86 -26.71 -27.26
CA GLY A 623 -4.03 -26.91 -28.13
C GLY A 623 -5.13 -25.86 -28.00
N GLY A 624 -4.94 -24.84 -27.15
CA GLY A 624 -5.89 -23.75 -26.95
C GLY A 624 -6.91 -24.04 -25.83
N GLY A 625 -7.62 -22.99 -25.41
CA GLY A 625 -8.57 -23.04 -24.32
C GLY A 625 -8.88 -21.65 -23.75
N ASN A 626 -9.77 -21.60 -22.76
CA ASN A 626 -10.07 -20.38 -22.02
C ASN A 626 -9.10 -20.23 -20.84
N TYR A 627 -8.68 -18.99 -20.58
CA TYR A 627 -7.76 -18.65 -19.50
C TYR A 627 -8.40 -17.61 -18.59
N THR A 628 -8.40 -17.86 -17.28
CA THR A 628 -8.84 -16.89 -16.28
C THR A 628 -7.78 -16.73 -15.18
N PRO A 629 -7.29 -15.52 -14.90
CA PRO A 629 -6.35 -15.27 -13.81
C PRO A 629 -7.06 -14.87 -12.51
N SER A 630 -6.41 -15.15 -11.38
CA SER A 630 -6.66 -14.55 -10.06
C SER A 630 -5.32 -14.20 -9.41
N TRP A 631 -5.30 -13.32 -8.41
CA TRP A 631 -4.05 -12.82 -7.82
C TRP A 631 -4.04 -12.86 -6.30
N VAL A 632 -2.90 -13.17 -5.70
CA VAL A 632 -2.68 -12.95 -4.27
C VAL A 632 -2.72 -11.43 -3.98
N ASP A 633 -3.54 -11.05 -2.99
CA ASP A 633 -3.80 -9.69 -2.53
C ASP A 633 -3.83 -9.61 -1.00
N ARG A 634 -2.65 -9.43 -0.41
CA ARG A 634 -2.44 -9.23 1.03
C ARG A 634 -2.61 -7.76 1.43
N VAL A 635 -3.66 -7.10 0.93
CA VAL A 635 -3.97 -5.70 1.25
C VAL A 635 -5.19 -5.59 2.18
N GLY A 636 -5.02 -4.84 3.27
CA GLY A 636 -6.05 -4.70 4.31
C GLY A 636 -6.18 -5.95 5.19
N PHE A 637 -7.05 -5.90 6.19
CA PHE A 637 -7.30 -7.00 7.16
C PHE A 637 -7.99 -8.24 6.52
N ARG A 638 -7.69 -8.57 5.25
CA ARG A 638 -8.32 -9.64 4.46
C ARG A 638 -7.80 -11.04 4.76
N LEU A 639 -6.90 -11.21 5.73
CA LEU A 639 -6.49 -12.52 6.22
C LEU A 639 -7.60 -13.10 7.12
N GLY A 640 -8.62 -13.67 6.47
CA GLY A 640 -9.70 -14.42 7.10
C GLY A 640 -9.82 -15.84 6.52
N PRO A 641 -10.79 -16.65 6.97
CA PRO A 641 -10.94 -18.05 6.53
C PRO A 641 -11.18 -18.22 5.02
N GLY A 642 -11.54 -17.15 4.31
CA GLY A 642 -11.71 -17.11 2.85
C GLY A 642 -10.41 -16.90 2.07
N GLY A 643 -9.30 -16.58 2.74
CA GLY A 643 -8.02 -16.28 2.09
C GLY A 643 -7.94 -14.89 1.46
N SER A 644 -6.81 -14.60 0.82
CA SER A 644 -6.38 -13.30 0.26
C SER A 644 -6.26 -13.32 -1.27
N MET A 645 -6.97 -14.21 -1.98
CA MET A 645 -7.02 -14.17 -3.45
C MET A 645 -8.10 -13.22 -3.98
N GLU A 646 -7.71 -12.29 -4.86
CA GLU A 646 -8.58 -11.45 -5.67
C GLU A 646 -9.01 -12.20 -6.95
N ASP A 647 -10.30 -12.14 -7.28
CA ASP A 647 -10.94 -12.76 -8.46
C ASP A 647 -10.81 -14.31 -8.55
N PHE A 648 -10.47 -14.98 -7.44
CA PHE A 648 -10.51 -16.43 -7.36
C PHE A 648 -11.96 -16.96 -7.29
N PRO A 649 -12.29 -18.13 -7.88
CA PRO A 649 -13.62 -18.72 -7.79
C PRO A 649 -14.05 -19.01 -6.35
N ASP A 650 -15.01 -18.22 -5.85
CA ASP A 650 -15.48 -18.30 -4.45
C ASP A 650 -16.68 -19.25 -4.24
N SER A 651 -17.05 -20.04 -5.25
CA SER A 651 -18.09 -21.07 -5.14
C SER A 651 -17.69 -22.34 -5.87
N TYR A 652 -18.28 -23.48 -5.46
CA TYR A 652 -18.11 -24.75 -6.17
C TYR A 652 -18.49 -24.63 -7.64
N ASP A 653 -19.62 -23.97 -7.93
CA ASP A 653 -20.13 -23.78 -9.27
C ASP A 653 -19.11 -23.08 -10.18
N ALA A 654 -18.53 -21.97 -9.73
CA ALA A 654 -17.52 -21.24 -10.50
C ALA A 654 -16.19 -21.99 -10.61
N LEU A 655 -15.76 -22.70 -9.55
CA LEU A 655 -14.52 -23.48 -9.61
C LEU A 655 -14.63 -24.68 -10.55
N PHE A 656 -15.77 -25.37 -10.55
CA PHE A 656 -16.02 -26.60 -11.29
C PHE A 656 -16.39 -26.37 -12.77
N GLU A 657 -16.49 -25.11 -13.19
CA GLU A 657 -16.49 -24.73 -14.62
C GLU A 657 -15.09 -24.84 -15.25
N ASN A 658 -14.03 -24.99 -14.45
CA ASN A 658 -12.67 -25.16 -14.96
C ASN A 658 -12.34 -26.65 -15.14
N ASP A 659 -11.35 -26.94 -16.00
CA ASP A 659 -10.73 -28.27 -16.13
C ASP A 659 -9.41 -28.36 -15.40
N VAL A 660 -8.63 -27.28 -15.41
CA VAL A 660 -7.30 -27.22 -14.80
C VAL A 660 -7.18 -26.00 -13.90
N LEU A 661 -6.70 -26.23 -12.68
CA LEU A 661 -6.30 -25.20 -11.75
C LEU A 661 -4.77 -25.14 -11.68
N VAL A 662 -4.20 -23.94 -11.82
CA VAL A 662 -2.77 -23.68 -11.67
C VAL A 662 -2.55 -22.84 -10.43
N LEU A 663 -1.82 -23.37 -9.45
CA LEU A 663 -1.37 -22.66 -8.25
C LEU A 663 0.10 -22.27 -8.42
N ASP A 664 0.34 -21.03 -8.82
CA ASP A 664 1.68 -20.52 -9.11
C ASP A 664 2.23 -19.71 -7.94
N ASN A 665 3.11 -20.32 -7.15
CA ASN A 665 3.70 -19.70 -5.96
C ASN A 665 2.64 -19.11 -5.00
N VAL A 666 1.52 -19.84 -4.84
CA VAL A 666 0.40 -19.46 -3.96
C VAL A 666 0.48 -20.24 -2.65
N GLN A 667 0.43 -19.53 -1.52
CA GLN A 667 0.47 -20.14 -0.20
C GLN A 667 -0.87 -20.79 0.18
N ALA A 668 -0.84 -21.89 0.95
CA ALA A 668 -2.05 -22.43 1.57
C ALA A 668 -2.84 -21.38 2.36
N ALA A 669 -2.14 -20.47 3.08
CA ALA A 669 -2.77 -19.39 3.84
C ALA A 669 -3.53 -18.40 2.94
N ASP A 670 -2.99 -18.09 1.76
CA ASP A 670 -3.65 -17.17 0.82
C ASP A 670 -4.95 -17.74 0.24
N LEU A 671 -5.07 -19.07 0.18
CA LEU A 671 -6.30 -19.74 -0.22
C LEU A 671 -7.35 -19.79 0.90
N GLY A 672 -6.94 -19.78 2.17
CA GLY A 672 -7.83 -20.02 3.30
C GLY A 672 -8.41 -21.45 3.31
N ALA A 673 -9.08 -21.83 4.41
CA ALA A 673 -9.57 -23.20 4.58
C ALA A 673 -10.69 -23.56 3.58
N LEU A 674 -11.51 -22.57 3.22
CA LEU A 674 -12.63 -22.75 2.29
C LEU A 674 -12.15 -23.16 0.89
N ARG A 675 -11.27 -22.35 0.26
CA ARG A 675 -10.82 -22.61 -1.11
C ARG A 675 -9.95 -23.87 -1.18
N ARG A 676 -9.11 -24.15 -0.18
CA ARG A 676 -8.36 -25.43 -0.10
C ARG A 676 -9.28 -26.65 -0.14
N THR A 677 -10.39 -26.61 0.59
CA THR A 677 -11.39 -27.69 0.59
C THR A 677 -12.05 -27.84 -0.78
N MET A 678 -12.46 -26.74 -1.40
CA MET A 678 -13.05 -26.73 -2.74
C MET A 678 -12.08 -27.28 -3.80
N ILE A 679 -10.80 -26.93 -3.72
CA ILE A 679 -9.74 -27.42 -4.62
C ILE A 679 -9.55 -28.93 -4.45
N ALA A 680 -9.54 -29.42 -3.21
CA ALA A 680 -9.40 -30.85 -2.96
C ALA A 680 -10.56 -31.66 -3.55
N ASP A 681 -11.79 -31.14 -3.46
CA ASP A 681 -12.95 -31.76 -4.07
C ASP A 681 -12.93 -31.66 -5.60
N PHE A 682 -12.51 -30.52 -6.14
CA PHE A 682 -12.32 -30.30 -7.58
C PHE A 682 -11.37 -31.35 -8.18
N VAL A 683 -10.21 -31.58 -7.56
CA VAL A 683 -9.25 -32.59 -8.01
C VAL A 683 -9.84 -33.99 -7.87
N ARG A 684 -10.43 -34.34 -6.73
CA ARG A 684 -11.03 -35.67 -6.53
C ARG A 684 -12.15 -35.98 -7.53
N ALA A 685 -12.89 -34.97 -7.97
CA ALA A 685 -13.95 -35.06 -8.98
C ALA A 685 -13.45 -35.18 -10.43
N GLY A 686 -12.12 -35.12 -10.67
CA GLY A 686 -11.52 -35.28 -11.99
C GLY A 686 -10.82 -34.06 -12.55
N GLY A 687 -10.69 -32.98 -11.76
CA GLY A 687 -9.97 -31.76 -12.15
C GLY A 687 -8.45 -31.96 -12.19
N GLY A 688 -7.78 -31.22 -13.07
CA GLY A 688 -6.33 -31.15 -13.13
C GLY A 688 -5.76 -30.09 -12.20
N LEU A 689 -4.67 -30.38 -11.49
CA LEU A 689 -3.97 -29.43 -10.63
C LEU A 689 -2.48 -29.33 -11.01
N LEU A 690 -2.03 -28.12 -11.37
CA LEU A 690 -0.61 -27.79 -11.50
C LEU A 690 -0.19 -26.93 -10.30
N VAL A 691 0.85 -27.34 -9.57
CA VAL A 691 1.45 -26.52 -8.51
C VAL A 691 2.89 -26.19 -8.90
N MET A 692 3.21 -24.90 -8.99
CA MET A 692 4.57 -24.46 -9.33
C MET A 692 5.29 -23.97 -8.09
N GLY A 693 6.45 -24.57 -7.80
CA GLY A 693 7.26 -24.27 -6.63
C GLY A 693 7.78 -22.84 -6.59
N GLY A 694 7.97 -22.33 -5.39
CA GLY A 694 8.58 -21.04 -5.10
C GLY A 694 8.62 -20.82 -3.60
N TRP A 695 9.05 -19.63 -3.18
CA TRP A 695 9.22 -19.33 -1.75
C TRP A 695 7.92 -19.00 -0.99
N PHE A 696 6.76 -19.13 -1.64
CA PHE A 696 5.45 -18.89 -1.03
C PHE A 696 4.61 -20.17 -0.92
N ASN A 697 5.07 -21.32 -1.41
CA ASN A 697 4.33 -22.59 -1.38
C ASN A 697 5.24 -23.79 -1.05
N LEU A 698 4.69 -25.01 -1.08
CA LEU A 698 5.37 -26.27 -0.78
C LEU A 698 6.02 -26.28 0.62
N SER A 699 7.28 -26.71 0.73
CA SER A 699 8.00 -26.69 2.02
C SER A 699 8.23 -25.29 2.57
N GLN A 700 7.96 -24.24 1.79
CA GLN A 700 8.05 -22.85 2.19
C GLN A 700 6.68 -22.18 2.41
N GLY A 701 5.52 -22.84 2.27
CA GLY A 701 4.24 -22.11 2.22
C GLY A 701 3.08 -22.65 3.05
N ALA A 702 3.32 -23.12 4.27
CA ALA A 702 2.27 -23.64 5.16
C ALA A 702 1.44 -24.80 4.57
N ASP A 703 1.86 -25.44 3.49
CA ASP A 703 1.03 -26.44 2.80
C ASP A 703 0.91 -27.75 3.60
N ARG A 704 1.89 -28.03 4.46
CA ARG A 704 1.92 -29.23 5.31
C ARG A 704 0.66 -29.34 6.17
N ASN A 705 0.16 -30.56 6.34
CA ASN A 705 -1.04 -30.85 7.14
C ASN A 705 -2.33 -30.18 6.64
N THR A 706 -2.37 -29.78 5.36
CA THR A 706 -3.58 -29.25 4.71
C THR A 706 -4.14 -30.23 3.68
N SER A 707 -5.42 -30.06 3.32
CA SER A 707 -6.08 -30.76 2.20
C SER A 707 -5.37 -30.55 0.88
N LEU A 708 -4.59 -29.47 0.72
CA LEU A 708 -3.76 -29.25 -0.45
C LEU A 708 -2.57 -30.22 -0.48
N ALA A 709 -1.86 -30.43 0.64
CA ALA A 709 -0.74 -31.39 0.73
C ALA A 709 -1.16 -32.85 0.51
N GLU A 710 -2.41 -33.20 0.81
CA GLU A 710 -2.95 -34.53 0.50
C GLU A 710 -2.93 -34.81 -1.01
N LEU A 711 -3.22 -33.79 -1.85
CA LEU A 711 -3.30 -33.90 -3.31
C LEU A 711 -1.93 -34.05 -3.97
N LEU A 712 -0.88 -33.48 -3.35
CA LEU A 712 0.44 -33.40 -3.97
C LEU A 712 1.05 -34.81 -4.14
N PRO A 713 1.74 -35.12 -5.26
CA PRO A 713 2.52 -36.34 -5.45
C PRO A 713 3.81 -36.40 -4.63
N VAL A 714 4.00 -35.47 -3.69
CA VAL A 714 5.13 -35.38 -2.78
C VAL A 714 4.64 -35.22 -1.33
N THR A 715 5.50 -35.54 -0.37
CA THR A 715 5.22 -35.42 1.06
C THR A 715 6.04 -34.27 1.64
N ILE A 716 5.38 -33.22 2.13
CA ILE A 716 6.05 -32.10 2.80
C ILE A 716 6.39 -32.51 4.23
N THR A 717 7.67 -32.83 4.48
CA THR A 717 8.11 -33.40 5.77
C THR A 717 8.61 -32.36 6.77
N LYS A 718 9.17 -31.24 6.30
CA LYS A 718 9.69 -30.15 7.12
C LYS A 718 9.69 -28.82 6.35
N GLN A 719 9.76 -27.71 7.08
CA GLN A 719 9.95 -26.38 6.51
C GLN A 719 11.33 -26.24 5.85
N GLY A 720 11.40 -25.50 4.75
CA GLY A 720 12.65 -25.09 4.12
C GLY A 720 13.48 -26.26 3.61
N ASN A 721 12.83 -27.31 3.11
CA ASN A 721 13.49 -28.50 2.60
C ASN A 721 14.01 -28.26 1.18
N LEU A 722 14.99 -27.37 1.03
CA LEU A 722 15.49 -26.92 -0.28
C LEU A 722 16.94 -27.39 -0.52
N ALA A 723 17.21 -27.84 -1.75
CA ALA A 723 18.56 -27.93 -2.30
C ALA A 723 18.93 -26.61 -2.95
N THR A 724 20.14 -26.09 -2.72
CA THR A 724 20.63 -24.87 -3.36
C THR A 724 21.98 -25.13 -4.04
N ASN A 725 22.21 -24.55 -5.21
CA ASN A 725 23.48 -24.63 -5.94
C ASN A 725 23.71 -23.36 -6.78
N ALA A 726 24.74 -22.60 -6.44
CA ALA A 726 25.10 -21.36 -7.15
C ALA A 726 25.49 -21.58 -8.62
N ALA A 727 25.98 -22.75 -9.00
CA ALA A 727 26.29 -23.09 -10.39
C ALA A 727 25.04 -23.53 -11.20
N GLY A 728 23.91 -23.76 -10.52
CA GLY A 728 22.69 -24.28 -11.11
C GLY A 728 22.68 -25.79 -11.30
N PHE A 729 21.51 -26.40 -11.14
CA PHE A 729 21.21 -27.78 -11.46
C PHE A 729 20.61 -27.87 -12.86
N ALA A 730 21.28 -28.55 -13.79
CA ALA A 730 20.76 -28.75 -15.14
C ALA A 730 19.41 -29.48 -15.14
N LEU A 731 18.44 -28.93 -15.87
CA LEU A 731 17.17 -29.60 -16.09
C LEU A 731 17.33 -30.71 -17.13
N THR A 732 16.89 -31.91 -16.78
CA THR A 732 16.99 -33.10 -17.62
C THR A 732 15.68 -33.88 -17.61
N ILE A 733 15.38 -34.53 -18.72
CA ILE A 733 14.19 -35.36 -18.88
C ILE A 733 14.34 -36.72 -18.20
N ALA A 734 13.28 -37.17 -17.53
CA ALA A 734 13.17 -38.55 -17.04
C ALA A 734 12.17 -39.38 -17.85
N ARG A 735 11.13 -38.75 -18.44
CA ARG A 735 10.10 -39.39 -19.28
C ARG A 735 9.99 -38.71 -20.64
N THR A 736 10.69 -39.25 -21.65
CA THR A 736 10.73 -38.72 -23.02
C THR A 736 9.37 -38.64 -23.70
N ASP A 737 8.50 -39.61 -23.42
CA ASP A 737 7.12 -39.67 -23.94
C ASP A 737 6.22 -38.54 -23.42
N PHE A 738 6.51 -38.00 -22.23
CA PHE A 738 5.73 -36.91 -21.64
C PHE A 738 6.03 -35.56 -22.29
N PHE A 739 7.28 -35.33 -22.73
CA PHE A 739 7.74 -34.05 -23.30
C PHE A 739 8.26 -34.21 -24.75
N PRO A 740 7.41 -34.59 -25.71
CA PRO A 740 7.85 -34.94 -27.06
C PRO A 740 8.38 -33.75 -27.89
N LYS A 741 8.15 -32.51 -27.45
CA LYS A 741 8.46 -31.27 -28.19
C LYS A 741 9.39 -30.31 -27.44
N VAL A 742 10.13 -30.80 -26.43
CA VAL A 742 11.03 -29.97 -25.60
C VAL A 742 12.48 -30.28 -25.92
N ASP A 743 13.27 -29.26 -26.22
CA ASP A 743 14.73 -29.38 -26.34
C ASP A 743 15.42 -29.21 -24.97
N TRP A 744 15.74 -30.33 -24.32
CA TRP A 744 16.34 -30.30 -22.98
C TRP A 744 17.77 -29.74 -22.92
N VAL A 745 18.47 -29.61 -24.06
CA VAL A 745 19.77 -28.93 -24.09
C VAL A 745 19.60 -27.43 -23.83
N ARG A 746 18.44 -26.86 -24.19
CA ARG A 746 18.10 -25.44 -24.02
C ARG A 746 17.21 -25.18 -22.80
N ALA A 747 16.85 -26.19 -22.01
CA ALA A 747 15.92 -26.08 -20.88
C ALA A 747 16.45 -25.23 -19.69
N GLY A 748 17.75 -24.94 -19.65
CA GLY A 748 18.37 -24.13 -18.60
C GLY A 748 18.60 -24.88 -17.29
N VAL A 749 18.81 -24.11 -16.21
CA VAL A 749 19.17 -24.63 -14.89
C VAL A 749 18.26 -24.10 -13.78
N ALA A 750 18.09 -24.88 -12.71
CA ALA A 750 17.42 -24.44 -11.48
C ALA A 750 18.46 -24.23 -10.36
N PHE A 751 18.42 -23.10 -9.66
CA PHE A 751 19.36 -22.83 -8.55
C PHE A 751 18.85 -23.35 -7.21
N GLN A 752 17.54 -23.53 -7.11
CA GLN A 752 16.89 -24.05 -5.92
C GLN A 752 15.81 -25.07 -6.28
N VAL A 753 15.71 -26.14 -5.50
CA VAL A 753 14.75 -27.23 -5.73
C VAL A 753 14.21 -27.73 -4.39
N ASP A 754 12.89 -27.88 -4.28
CA ASP A 754 12.24 -28.50 -3.12
C ASP A 754 12.52 -30.02 -3.08
N GLN A 755 12.98 -30.51 -1.92
CA GLN A 755 13.40 -31.88 -1.70
C GLN A 755 12.33 -32.73 -0.98
N SER A 756 11.07 -32.30 -0.99
CA SER A 756 9.95 -33.07 -0.44
C SER A 756 9.93 -34.47 -1.07
N PRO A 757 9.97 -35.56 -0.27
CA PRO A 757 10.00 -36.92 -0.79
C PRO A 757 8.83 -37.23 -1.72
N VAL A 758 9.12 -37.90 -2.84
CA VAL A 758 8.10 -38.37 -3.80
C VAL A 758 7.26 -39.48 -3.18
N LYS A 759 5.92 -39.39 -3.30
CA LYS A 759 4.99 -40.41 -2.78
C LYS A 759 5.09 -41.71 -3.61
N ALA A 760 4.75 -42.84 -2.98
CA ALA A 760 4.62 -44.10 -3.70
C ALA A 760 3.55 -43.98 -4.81
N GLY A 761 3.86 -44.45 -6.02
CA GLY A 761 2.97 -44.36 -7.18
C GLY A 761 3.02 -43.03 -7.95
N ALA A 762 3.79 -42.04 -7.47
CA ALA A 762 4.06 -40.82 -8.23
C ALA A 762 5.23 -41.03 -9.20
N GLU A 763 5.20 -40.31 -10.32
CA GLU A 763 6.19 -40.41 -11.40
C GLU A 763 7.06 -39.16 -11.45
N VAL A 764 8.39 -39.33 -11.51
CA VAL A 764 9.32 -38.24 -11.77
C VAL A 764 9.40 -38.02 -13.29
N LEU A 765 8.94 -36.86 -13.76
CA LEU A 765 8.88 -36.49 -15.17
C LEU A 765 10.18 -35.82 -15.64
N ALA A 766 10.78 -34.99 -14.79
CA ALA A 766 12.04 -34.30 -15.03
C ALA A 766 12.85 -34.14 -13.74
N LYS A 767 14.16 -33.96 -13.88
CA LYS A 767 15.12 -33.79 -12.78
C LYS A 767 15.92 -32.49 -12.93
N ALA A 768 16.37 -31.95 -11.81
CA ALA A 768 17.34 -30.88 -11.68
C ALA A 768 18.59 -31.48 -11.00
N GLY A 769 19.60 -31.83 -11.79
CA GLY A 769 20.72 -32.63 -11.29
C GLY A 769 20.23 -33.96 -10.69
N PRO A 770 20.58 -34.29 -9.43
CA PRO A 770 20.11 -35.52 -8.78
C PRO A 770 18.67 -35.41 -8.23
N HIS A 771 18.08 -34.22 -8.20
CA HIS A 771 16.80 -33.96 -7.53
C HIS A 771 15.61 -34.06 -8.50
N PRO A 772 14.46 -34.61 -8.09
CA PRO A 772 13.22 -34.47 -8.85
C PRO A 772 12.87 -32.99 -9.04
N ALA A 773 12.53 -32.59 -10.27
CA ALA A 773 12.17 -31.21 -10.61
C ALA A 773 10.69 -31.09 -11.03
N ILE A 774 10.14 -32.11 -11.67
CA ILE A 774 8.72 -32.16 -12.04
C ILE A 774 8.21 -33.56 -11.72
N VAL A 775 7.13 -33.64 -10.94
CA VAL A 775 6.56 -34.89 -10.45
C VAL A 775 5.07 -34.91 -10.75
N ALA A 776 4.54 -36.03 -11.22
CA ALA A 776 3.12 -36.23 -11.47
C ALA A 776 2.54 -37.35 -10.59
N GLY A 777 1.24 -37.27 -10.32
CA GLY A 777 0.47 -38.31 -9.66
C GLY A 777 -1.02 -38.11 -9.85
N THR A 778 -1.81 -38.94 -9.18
CA THR A 778 -3.27 -38.93 -9.25
C THR A 778 -3.88 -38.87 -7.87
N CYS A 779 -5.02 -38.19 -7.73
CA CYS A 779 -5.80 -38.15 -6.50
C CYS A 779 -7.30 -38.23 -6.84
N GLY A 780 -7.99 -39.27 -6.36
CA GLY A 780 -9.35 -39.57 -6.81
C GLY A 780 -9.38 -39.81 -8.33
N ALA A 781 -10.28 -39.15 -9.04
CA ALA A 781 -10.31 -39.16 -10.52
C ALA A 781 -9.38 -38.11 -11.17
N GLY A 782 -8.76 -37.22 -10.38
CA GLY A 782 -7.97 -36.11 -10.86
C GLY A 782 -6.48 -36.40 -11.03
N ARG A 783 -5.81 -35.48 -11.72
CA ARG A 783 -4.37 -35.52 -12.02
C ARG A 783 -3.68 -34.33 -11.39
N VAL A 784 -2.48 -34.54 -10.86
CA VAL A 784 -1.70 -33.52 -10.19
C VAL A 784 -0.28 -33.52 -10.72
N VAL A 785 0.23 -32.35 -11.11
CA VAL A 785 1.64 -32.13 -11.46
C VAL A 785 2.21 -31.07 -10.52
N VAL A 786 3.40 -31.33 -9.98
CA VAL A 786 4.13 -30.39 -9.12
C VAL A 786 5.50 -30.12 -9.73
N VAL A 787 5.80 -28.84 -9.94
CA VAL A 787 7.14 -28.36 -10.26
C VAL A 787 7.84 -28.05 -8.94
N LEU A 788 8.89 -28.79 -8.62
CA LEU A 788 9.71 -28.61 -7.41
C LEU A 788 10.89 -27.67 -7.64
N ALA A 789 11.24 -27.37 -8.90
CA ALA A 789 12.20 -26.33 -9.22
C ALA A 789 11.61 -24.96 -8.86
N ASN A 790 12.36 -24.16 -8.10
CA ASN A 790 11.93 -22.85 -7.64
C ASN A 790 12.54 -21.76 -8.54
N PRO A 791 11.80 -20.68 -8.85
CA PRO A 791 12.30 -19.58 -9.69
C PRO A 791 13.16 -18.60 -8.89
N HIS A 792 14.04 -19.10 -8.03
CA HIS A 792 14.81 -18.33 -7.05
C HIS A 792 16.30 -18.68 -7.11
N GLY A 793 17.11 -17.73 -6.66
CA GLY A 793 18.57 -17.76 -6.72
C GLY A 793 19.12 -16.78 -7.75
N GLU A 794 20.30 -16.26 -7.46
CA GLU A 794 21.03 -15.36 -8.36
C GLU A 794 21.72 -16.17 -9.48
N PRO A 795 21.43 -15.90 -10.77
CA PRO A 795 22.09 -16.62 -11.86
C PRO A 795 23.58 -16.32 -11.93
N ALA A 796 24.42 -17.36 -11.86
CA ALA A 796 25.85 -17.22 -12.11
C ALA A 796 26.11 -16.74 -13.54
N LYS A 797 27.18 -15.95 -13.73
CA LYS A 797 27.56 -15.41 -15.05
C LYS A 797 27.68 -16.52 -16.09
N GLY A 798 26.93 -16.40 -17.19
CA GLY A 798 26.95 -17.36 -18.31
C GLY A 798 26.00 -18.55 -18.17
N THR A 799 25.19 -18.60 -17.11
CA THR A 799 24.12 -19.61 -16.94
C THR A 799 22.77 -19.07 -17.37
N LEU A 800 21.89 -19.94 -17.89
CA LEU A 800 20.51 -19.61 -18.27
C LEU A 800 19.56 -20.21 -17.23
N PRO A 801 18.93 -19.41 -16.35
CA PRO A 801 17.89 -19.92 -15.45
C PRO A 801 16.72 -20.51 -16.26
N TYR A 802 16.14 -21.60 -15.78
CA TYR A 802 15.07 -22.30 -16.52
C TYR A 802 13.86 -21.40 -16.79
N TRP A 803 13.53 -20.47 -15.89
CA TRP A 803 12.41 -19.55 -16.06
C TRP A 803 12.64 -18.48 -17.14
N GLN A 804 13.87 -18.36 -17.65
CA GLN A 804 14.19 -17.55 -18.83
C GLN A 804 14.43 -18.40 -20.08
N SER A 805 14.31 -19.74 -19.98
CA SER A 805 14.49 -20.64 -21.11
C SER A 805 13.34 -20.52 -22.11
N PRO A 806 13.63 -20.49 -23.43
CA PRO A 806 12.59 -20.54 -24.46
C PRO A 806 11.84 -21.88 -24.49
N GLU A 807 12.36 -22.93 -23.84
CA GLU A 807 11.72 -24.24 -23.77
C GLU A 807 10.74 -24.36 -22.58
N TRP A 808 10.83 -23.46 -21.61
CA TRP A 808 9.97 -23.48 -20.42
C TRP A 808 8.46 -23.43 -20.75
N PRO A 809 7.98 -22.59 -21.67
CA PRO A 809 6.57 -22.62 -22.09
C PRO A 809 6.12 -23.98 -22.66
N ARG A 810 7.01 -24.70 -23.36
CA ARG A 810 6.71 -26.03 -23.92
C ARG A 810 6.67 -27.11 -22.84
N VAL A 811 7.50 -26.99 -21.80
CA VAL A 811 7.43 -27.84 -20.61
C VAL A 811 6.09 -27.66 -19.91
N LEU A 812 5.67 -26.41 -19.67
CA LEU A 812 4.36 -26.10 -19.09
C LEU A 812 3.20 -26.59 -19.97
N ALA A 813 3.30 -26.45 -21.30
CA ALA A 813 2.28 -26.90 -22.24
C ALA A 813 2.07 -28.43 -22.17
N ALA A 814 3.14 -29.21 -22.04
CA ALA A 814 3.05 -30.66 -21.84
C ALA A 814 2.35 -31.01 -20.52
N CYS A 815 2.66 -30.30 -19.44
CA CYS A 815 1.97 -30.46 -18.16
C CYS A 815 0.47 -30.13 -18.27
N LEU A 816 0.11 -29.01 -18.90
CA LEU A 816 -1.29 -28.61 -19.10
C LEU A 816 -2.05 -29.62 -19.97
N ALA A 817 -1.46 -30.09 -21.07
CA ALA A 817 -2.06 -31.10 -21.92
C ALA A 817 -2.34 -32.42 -21.16
N TYR A 818 -1.44 -32.83 -20.27
CA TYR A 818 -1.66 -33.99 -19.40
C TYR A 818 -2.79 -33.75 -18.39
N LEU A 819 -2.83 -32.58 -17.77
CA LEU A 819 -3.84 -32.20 -16.78
C LEU A 819 -5.23 -32.03 -17.39
N ALA A 820 -5.30 -31.56 -18.64
CA ALA A 820 -6.55 -31.29 -19.34
C ALA A 820 -7.24 -32.52 -19.95
N LYS A 821 -6.60 -33.70 -20.04
CA LYS A 821 -7.24 -34.89 -20.66
C LYS A 821 -8.65 -35.13 -20.09
N GLY A 822 -9.63 -35.43 -20.94
CA GLY A 822 -11.02 -35.61 -20.54
C GLY A 822 -11.86 -34.32 -20.62
N SER A 823 -11.25 -33.15 -20.82
CA SER A 823 -11.96 -31.87 -21.03
C SER A 823 -12.82 -31.88 -22.31
N GLU A 824 -12.50 -32.75 -23.28
CA GLU A 824 -13.27 -32.96 -24.50
C GLU A 824 -14.68 -33.49 -24.24
N ALA A 825 -14.92 -34.09 -23.07
CA ALA A 825 -16.24 -34.53 -22.68
C ALA A 825 -17.14 -33.32 -22.45
N VAL A 826 -18.20 -33.18 -23.24
CA VAL A 826 -19.25 -32.20 -22.95
C VAL A 826 -20.12 -32.81 -21.86
N SER A 827 -20.08 -32.23 -20.66
CA SER A 827 -21.18 -32.46 -19.73
C SER A 827 -22.41 -31.87 -20.40
N THR A 828 -23.38 -32.71 -20.81
CA THR A 828 -24.66 -32.18 -21.24
C THR A 828 -25.14 -31.30 -20.08
N LYS A 829 -25.14 -29.97 -20.29
CA LYS A 829 -26.15 -29.10 -19.71
C LYS A 829 -27.45 -29.66 -20.26
N THR A 830 -27.90 -30.77 -19.67
CA THR A 830 -29.30 -30.98 -19.52
C THR A 830 -29.68 -29.73 -18.74
N LEU A 831 -30.28 -28.76 -19.42
CA LEU A 831 -31.39 -28.03 -18.84
C LEU A 831 -32.41 -29.11 -18.48
N ALA A 832 -32.07 -29.95 -17.49
CA ALA A 832 -33.02 -30.78 -16.82
C ALA A 832 -34.02 -29.74 -16.35
N LYS A 833 -35.27 -29.84 -16.80
CA LYS A 833 -36.38 -29.04 -16.29
C LYS A 833 -36.18 -28.95 -14.78
N ARG A 834 -35.62 -27.83 -14.32
CA ARG A 834 -35.31 -27.66 -12.92
C ARG A 834 -36.68 -27.49 -12.31
N ALA A 835 -37.09 -28.43 -11.47
CA ALA A 835 -38.36 -28.28 -10.79
C ALA A 835 -38.34 -26.95 -10.02
N LEU A 836 -39.45 -26.21 -10.06
CA LEU A 836 -39.59 -24.98 -9.31
C LEU A 836 -39.22 -25.23 -7.84
N ASP A 837 -38.31 -24.41 -7.31
CA ASP A 837 -38.00 -24.41 -5.88
C ASP A 837 -39.15 -23.71 -5.16
N LYS A 838 -40.05 -24.52 -4.57
CA LYS A 838 -41.20 -24.04 -3.80
C LYS A 838 -40.82 -23.24 -2.56
N LYS A 839 -39.55 -23.21 -2.15
CA LYS A 839 -39.04 -22.37 -1.06
C LYS A 839 -38.67 -20.95 -1.53
N LYS A 840 -38.60 -20.74 -2.83
CA LYS A 840 -38.35 -19.44 -3.46
C LYS A 840 -39.66 -18.89 -4.04
N VAL A 841 -39.66 -17.61 -4.38
CA VAL A 841 -40.85 -16.97 -4.97
C VAL A 841 -41.13 -17.61 -6.32
N LEU A 842 -42.36 -18.05 -6.57
CA LEU A 842 -42.77 -18.55 -7.88
C LEU A 842 -43.07 -17.36 -8.81
N PRO A 843 -42.67 -17.43 -10.10
CA PRO A 843 -42.96 -16.38 -11.07
C PRO A 843 -44.45 -16.00 -11.16
N ASP A 844 -45.35 -16.98 -11.08
CA ASP A 844 -46.80 -16.74 -11.16
C ASP A 844 -47.34 -16.03 -9.92
N ASP A 845 -46.90 -16.46 -8.72
CA ASP A 845 -47.25 -15.78 -7.46
C ASP A 845 -46.75 -14.33 -7.47
N LEU A 846 -45.54 -14.12 -7.99
CA LEU A 846 -44.99 -12.77 -8.16
C LEU A 846 -45.83 -11.95 -9.13
N MET A 847 -46.27 -12.52 -10.25
CA MET A 847 -47.09 -11.83 -11.24
C MET A 847 -48.44 -11.36 -10.67
N LEU A 848 -49.07 -12.17 -9.83
CA LEU A 848 -50.34 -11.84 -9.18
C LEU A 848 -50.17 -10.70 -8.15
N ASP A 849 -49.11 -10.73 -7.36
CA ASP A 849 -48.92 -9.78 -6.26
C ASP A 849 -48.22 -8.47 -6.68
N ALA A 850 -47.45 -8.47 -7.78
CA ALA A 850 -46.46 -7.43 -8.09
C ALA A 850 -47.02 -6.00 -8.09
N SER A 851 -48.23 -5.80 -8.62
CA SER A 851 -48.89 -4.48 -8.70
C SER A 851 -49.24 -3.87 -7.35
N SER A 852 -49.28 -4.68 -6.29
CA SER A 852 -49.58 -4.27 -4.91
C SER A 852 -48.33 -4.06 -4.05
N LEU A 853 -47.13 -4.41 -4.56
CA LEU A 853 -45.89 -4.36 -3.81
C LEU A 853 -45.19 -3.01 -3.93
N ALA A 854 -44.66 -2.51 -2.82
CA ALA A 854 -43.73 -1.37 -2.84
C ALA A 854 -42.41 -1.73 -3.54
N ALA A 855 -41.77 -0.77 -4.22
CA ALA A 855 -40.60 -1.00 -5.06
C ALA A 855 -39.45 -1.81 -4.41
N PRO A 856 -39.06 -1.60 -3.13
CA PRO A 856 -38.02 -2.41 -2.49
C PRO A 856 -38.42 -3.87 -2.29
N GLU A 857 -39.68 -4.13 -1.97
CA GLU A 857 -40.20 -5.49 -1.76
C GLU A 857 -40.40 -6.20 -3.09
N LEU A 858 -40.90 -5.50 -4.12
CA LEU A 858 -40.96 -6.01 -5.49
C LEU A 858 -39.56 -6.42 -5.99
N ALA A 859 -38.55 -5.57 -5.79
CA ALA A 859 -37.17 -5.88 -6.18
C ALA A 859 -36.61 -7.11 -5.44
N LYS A 860 -36.92 -7.27 -4.15
CA LYS A 860 -36.54 -8.45 -3.35
C LYS A 860 -37.23 -9.72 -3.85
N ARG A 861 -38.52 -9.67 -4.16
CA ARG A 861 -39.25 -10.84 -4.67
C ARG A 861 -38.83 -11.19 -6.10
N LEU A 862 -38.58 -10.21 -6.96
CA LEU A 862 -37.97 -10.40 -8.28
C LEU A 862 -36.61 -11.11 -8.19
N ARG A 863 -35.74 -10.69 -7.25
CA ARG A 863 -34.46 -11.38 -6.99
C ARG A 863 -34.65 -12.85 -6.61
N SER A 864 -35.67 -13.17 -5.81
CA SER A 864 -36.00 -14.53 -5.42
C SER A 864 -36.59 -15.34 -6.58
N ALA A 865 -37.50 -14.74 -7.36
CA ALA A 865 -38.17 -15.39 -8.50
C ALA A 865 -37.22 -15.67 -9.66
N ARG A 866 -36.15 -14.87 -9.80
CA ARG A 866 -35.06 -15.13 -10.76
C ARG A 866 -34.49 -16.54 -10.63
N ASP A 867 -34.38 -17.07 -9.40
CA ASP A 867 -33.85 -18.43 -9.16
C ASP A 867 -34.79 -19.54 -9.68
N ASN A 868 -36.06 -19.19 -9.96
CA ASN A 868 -37.11 -20.05 -10.53
C ASN A 868 -37.39 -19.77 -12.02
N ILE A 869 -36.49 -19.08 -12.73
CA ILE A 869 -36.51 -19.03 -14.20
C ILE A 869 -35.96 -20.36 -14.71
N VAL A 870 -36.85 -21.25 -15.12
CA VAL A 870 -36.53 -22.65 -15.45
C VAL A 870 -36.99 -23.09 -16.84
N ASP A 871 -37.78 -22.26 -17.51
CA ASP A 871 -38.29 -22.44 -18.87
C ASP A 871 -38.68 -21.08 -19.50
N THR A 872 -39.18 -21.14 -20.74
CA THR A 872 -39.60 -19.98 -21.52
C THR A 872 -40.76 -19.22 -20.87
N GLU A 873 -41.73 -19.91 -20.27
CA GLU A 873 -42.91 -19.29 -19.68
C GLU A 873 -42.53 -18.50 -18.42
N THR A 874 -41.80 -19.13 -17.50
CA THR A 874 -41.31 -18.47 -16.28
C THR A 874 -40.38 -17.29 -16.58
N ALA A 875 -39.54 -17.40 -17.61
CA ALA A 875 -38.70 -16.29 -18.09
C ALA A 875 -39.54 -15.09 -18.61
N GLN A 876 -40.59 -15.36 -19.40
CA GLN A 876 -41.49 -14.31 -19.89
C GLN A 876 -42.26 -13.65 -18.74
N THR A 877 -42.75 -14.44 -17.78
CA THR A 877 -43.49 -13.94 -16.61
C THR A 877 -42.64 -12.97 -15.79
N VAL A 878 -41.39 -13.31 -15.47
CA VAL A 878 -40.52 -12.43 -14.66
C VAL A 878 -40.17 -11.13 -15.42
N LEU A 879 -39.89 -11.20 -16.72
CA LEU A 879 -39.62 -10.01 -17.53
C LEU A 879 -40.88 -9.13 -17.75
N ARG A 880 -42.05 -9.75 -17.87
CA ARG A 880 -43.35 -9.06 -17.93
C ARG A 880 -43.62 -8.29 -16.65
N VAL A 881 -43.41 -8.91 -15.49
CA VAL A 881 -43.52 -8.23 -14.18
C VAL A 881 -42.59 -7.02 -14.10
N ALA A 882 -41.35 -7.16 -14.55
CA ALA A 882 -40.40 -6.06 -14.57
C ALA A 882 -40.86 -4.87 -15.44
N LEU A 883 -41.41 -5.15 -16.64
CA LEU A 883 -41.95 -4.14 -17.55
C LEU A 883 -43.18 -3.46 -16.97
N ASP A 884 -44.19 -4.23 -16.57
CA ASP A 884 -45.50 -3.72 -16.15
C ASP A 884 -45.39 -2.85 -14.89
N ASN A 885 -44.40 -3.13 -14.03
CA ASN A 885 -44.14 -2.39 -12.80
C ASN A 885 -43.01 -1.35 -12.93
N LYS A 886 -42.53 -1.07 -14.15
CA LYS A 886 -41.54 -0.03 -14.44
C LYS A 886 -40.28 -0.10 -13.56
N VAL A 887 -39.70 -1.30 -13.40
CA VAL A 887 -38.51 -1.51 -12.56
C VAL A 887 -37.33 -0.70 -13.09
N THR A 888 -36.68 0.09 -12.21
CA THR A 888 -35.53 0.95 -12.54
C THR A 888 -34.18 0.40 -12.06
N ASP A 889 -34.19 -0.68 -11.28
CA ASP A 889 -32.99 -1.37 -10.77
C ASP A 889 -32.26 -2.08 -11.93
N THR A 890 -31.19 -1.46 -12.42
CA THR A 890 -30.44 -1.91 -13.61
C THR A 890 -29.70 -3.22 -13.37
N GLU A 891 -29.14 -3.42 -12.19
CA GLU A 891 -28.40 -4.63 -11.83
C GLU A 891 -29.36 -5.82 -11.73
N LEU A 892 -30.50 -5.62 -11.05
CA LEU A 892 -31.56 -6.62 -10.97
C LEU A 892 -32.00 -7.06 -12.37
N LEU A 893 -32.36 -6.11 -13.24
CA LEU A 893 -32.85 -6.44 -14.57
C LEU A 893 -31.80 -7.13 -15.44
N THR A 894 -30.53 -6.77 -15.30
CA THR A 894 -29.42 -7.46 -15.99
C THR A 894 -29.37 -8.94 -15.57
N THR A 895 -29.39 -9.23 -14.27
CA THR A 895 -29.35 -10.64 -13.79
C THR A 895 -30.60 -11.44 -14.16
N VAL A 896 -31.76 -10.79 -14.28
CA VAL A 896 -33.01 -11.44 -14.75
C VAL A 896 -32.88 -11.80 -16.23
N VAL A 897 -32.38 -10.90 -17.06
CA VAL A 897 -32.19 -11.15 -18.50
C VAL A 897 -31.15 -12.25 -18.73
N GLU A 898 -30.07 -12.28 -17.95
CA GLU A 898 -29.04 -13.34 -18.02
C GLU A 898 -29.62 -14.71 -17.64
N ALA A 899 -30.43 -14.78 -16.58
CA ALA A 899 -31.11 -16.02 -16.18
C ALA A 899 -32.14 -16.47 -17.23
N ALA A 900 -32.84 -15.53 -17.87
CA ALA A 900 -33.82 -15.81 -18.92
C ALA A 900 -33.19 -16.18 -20.27
N GLY A 901 -31.99 -15.68 -20.56
CA GLY A 901 -31.32 -15.79 -21.86
C GLY A 901 -31.29 -17.19 -22.48
N PRO A 902 -30.95 -18.26 -21.74
CA PRO A 902 -30.96 -19.64 -22.26
C PRO A 902 -32.32 -20.14 -22.75
N PHE A 903 -33.41 -19.53 -22.28
CA PHE A 903 -34.79 -19.89 -22.62
C PHE A 903 -35.41 -18.96 -23.67
N MET A 904 -34.67 -17.93 -24.11
CA MET A 904 -35.15 -16.97 -25.08
C MET A 904 -35.15 -17.53 -26.50
N ASP A 905 -36.28 -17.34 -27.16
CA ASP A 905 -36.50 -17.65 -28.56
C ASP A 905 -37.32 -16.54 -29.24
N ALA A 906 -37.79 -16.77 -30.46
CA ALA A 906 -38.56 -15.79 -31.22
C ALA A 906 -39.86 -15.34 -30.50
N SER A 907 -40.39 -16.10 -29.54
CA SER A 907 -41.61 -15.75 -28.80
C SER A 907 -41.44 -14.56 -27.86
N PHE A 908 -40.21 -14.18 -27.51
CA PHE A 908 -39.92 -13.01 -26.66
C PHE A 908 -40.01 -11.68 -27.42
N ALA A 909 -40.09 -11.71 -28.75
CA ALA A 909 -40.12 -10.52 -29.59
C ALA A 909 -41.18 -9.48 -29.19
N PRO A 910 -42.47 -9.82 -28.93
CA PRO A 910 -43.47 -8.84 -28.51
C PRO A 910 -43.12 -8.15 -27.20
N LEU A 911 -42.58 -8.90 -26.22
CA LEU A 911 -42.15 -8.34 -24.94
C LEU A 911 -40.93 -7.42 -25.13
N GLY A 912 -39.96 -7.84 -25.94
CA GLY A 912 -38.79 -7.03 -26.28
C GLY A 912 -39.14 -5.70 -26.96
N VAL A 913 -40.12 -5.69 -27.88
CA VAL A 913 -40.62 -4.45 -28.53
C VAL A 913 -41.21 -3.50 -27.49
N GLN A 914 -42.06 -4.00 -26.59
CA GLN A 914 -42.69 -3.16 -25.57
C GLN A 914 -41.66 -2.57 -24.60
N MET A 915 -40.65 -3.36 -24.21
CA MET A 915 -39.54 -2.86 -23.38
C MET A 915 -38.69 -1.82 -24.13
N ALA A 916 -38.36 -2.06 -25.41
CA ALA A 916 -37.57 -1.14 -26.25
C ALA A 916 -38.27 0.19 -26.53
N GLN A 917 -39.59 0.26 -26.36
CA GLN A 917 -40.41 1.46 -26.53
C GLN A 917 -40.75 2.17 -25.21
N SER A 918 -40.24 1.69 -24.07
CA SER A 918 -40.48 2.29 -22.76
C SER A 918 -39.90 3.71 -22.64
N ASP A 919 -40.54 4.53 -21.79
CA ASP A 919 -40.02 5.84 -21.36
C ASP A 919 -38.76 5.74 -20.50
N LEU A 920 -38.47 4.56 -19.92
CA LEU A 920 -37.31 4.33 -19.07
C LEU A 920 -36.13 3.74 -19.85
N ASP A 921 -34.97 4.41 -19.79
CA ASP A 921 -33.73 3.97 -20.43
C ASP A 921 -33.33 2.53 -20.05
N VAL A 922 -33.50 2.17 -18.77
CA VAL A 922 -33.17 0.84 -18.25
C VAL A 922 -34.00 -0.26 -18.92
N LEU A 923 -35.29 0.00 -19.15
CA LEU A 923 -36.17 -0.95 -19.85
C LEU A 923 -35.89 -0.96 -21.35
N ARG A 924 -35.57 0.18 -21.97
CA ARG A 924 -35.17 0.20 -23.39
C ARG A 924 -33.91 -0.63 -23.64
N ARG A 925 -32.88 -0.46 -22.80
CA ARG A 925 -31.66 -1.28 -22.81
C ARG A 925 -31.99 -2.78 -22.75
N VAL A 926 -32.85 -3.18 -21.81
CA VAL A 926 -33.30 -4.58 -21.69
C VAL A 926 -34.07 -5.02 -22.93
N GLY A 927 -34.95 -4.18 -23.46
CA GLY A 927 -35.72 -4.46 -24.67
C GLY A 927 -34.84 -4.76 -25.88
N TYR A 928 -33.81 -3.93 -26.14
CA TYR A 928 -32.85 -4.21 -27.21
C TYR A 928 -32.13 -5.55 -27.00
N ARG A 929 -31.71 -5.86 -25.77
CA ARG A 929 -31.07 -7.14 -25.44
C ARG A 929 -32.00 -8.34 -25.68
N VAL A 930 -33.26 -8.25 -25.25
CA VAL A 930 -34.28 -9.29 -25.48
C VAL A 930 -34.52 -9.49 -26.98
N LEU A 931 -34.61 -8.41 -27.77
CA LEU A 931 -34.78 -8.48 -29.22
C LEU A 931 -33.58 -9.15 -29.93
N GLY A 932 -32.35 -8.87 -29.46
CA GLY A 932 -31.14 -9.55 -29.93
C GLY A 932 -31.16 -11.05 -29.70
N LEU A 933 -31.49 -11.46 -28.47
CA LEU A 933 -31.58 -12.87 -28.06
C LEU A 933 -32.74 -13.62 -28.73
N ALA A 934 -33.84 -12.93 -29.05
CA ALA A 934 -34.95 -13.49 -29.82
C ALA A 934 -34.59 -13.77 -31.30
N LYS A 935 -33.50 -13.17 -31.81
CA LYS A 935 -32.93 -13.37 -33.16
C LYS A 935 -33.94 -13.22 -34.32
N ASN A 936 -34.98 -12.42 -34.13
CA ASN A 936 -36.02 -12.22 -35.13
C ASN A 936 -35.72 -11.00 -36.01
N LYS A 937 -35.39 -11.25 -37.29
CA LYS A 937 -35.01 -10.22 -38.28
C LYS A 937 -36.07 -9.14 -38.50
N ALA A 938 -37.35 -9.43 -38.25
CA ALA A 938 -38.43 -8.46 -38.40
C ALA A 938 -38.26 -7.21 -37.52
N HIS A 939 -37.50 -7.31 -36.42
CA HIS A 939 -37.29 -6.21 -35.47
C HIS A 939 -35.99 -5.43 -35.70
N ARG A 940 -35.18 -5.78 -36.70
CA ARG A 940 -33.97 -5.04 -37.08
C ARG A 940 -34.20 -3.52 -37.17
N PRO A 941 -35.23 -3.00 -37.87
CA PRO A 941 -35.41 -1.54 -37.99
C PRO A 941 -35.61 -0.82 -36.64
N LEU A 942 -36.24 -1.49 -35.67
CA LEU A 942 -36.41 -0.94 -34.33
C LEU A 942 -35.07 -0.90 -33.58
N VAL A 943 -34.25 -1.94 -33.71
CA VAL A 943 -32.92 -2.01 -33.10
C VAL A 943 -31.96 -1.00 -33.75
N GLU A 944 -32.01 -0.80 -35.06
CA GLU A 944 -31.23 0.23 -35.77
C GLU A 944 -31.55 1.65 -35.27
N LYS A 945 -32.83 1.94 -34.97
CA LYS A 945 -33.22 3.20 -34.34
C LYS A 945 -32.55 3.40 -32.98
N GLY A 946 -32.27 2.31 -32.26
CA GLY A 946 -31.54 2.31 -30.99
C GLY A 946 -30.12 2.85 -31.07
N LEU A 947 -29.49 2.86 -32.26
CA LEU A 947 -28.18 3.48 -32.47
C LEU A 947 -28.19 5.01 -32.35
N LYS A 948 -29.39 5.62 -32.33
CA LYS A 948 -29.60 7.07 -32.19
C LYS A 948 -30.07 7.47 -30.78
N GLU A 949 -30.06 6.54 -29.82
CA GLU A 949 -30.36 6.83 -28.41
C GLU A 949 -29.33 7.81 -27.81
N SER A 950 -29.73 8.58 -26.80
CA SER A 950 -28.80 9.43 -26.04
C SER A 950 -28.06 8.66 -24.94
N ASN A 951 -28.64 7.55 -24.46
CA ASN A 951 -28.06 6.70 -23.44
C ASN A 951 -27.12 5.66 -24.06
N VAL A 952 -25.84 5.71 -23.68
CA VAL A 952 -24.79 4.81 -24.18
C VAL A 952 -25.12 3.33 -23.97
N GLU A 953 -25.78 2.97 -22.86
CA GLU A 953 -26.12 1.56 -22.59
C GLU A 953 -27.19 1.04 -23.56
N CYS A 954 -28.12 1.89 -23.99
CA CYS A 954 -29.10 1.54 -25.01
C CYS A 954 -28.43 1.35 -26.37
N ILE A 955 -27.51 2.23 -26.75
CA ILE A 955 -26.72 2.11 -27.99
C ILE A 955 -25.92 0.80 -27.98
N ARG A 956 -25.24 0.49 -26.88
CA ARG A 956 -24.46 -0.76 -26.73
C ARG A 956 -25.35 -1.99 -26.85
N ALA A 957 -26.51 -2.00 -26.17
CA ALA A 957 -27.47 -3.09 -26.26
C ALA A 957 -28.01 -3.25 -27.70
N ALA A 958 -28.27 -2.15 -28.41
CA ALA A 958 -28.69 -2.16 -29.80
C ALA A 958 -27.58 -2.71 -30.74
N LEU A 959 -26.32 -2.29 -30.58
CA LEU A 959 -25.19 -2.83 -31.34
C LEU A 959 -25.06 -4.35 -31.17
N VAL A 960 -25.07 -4.84 -29.92
CA VAL A 960 -25.01 -6.28 -29.63
C VAL A 960 -26.20 -7.00 -30.27
N ALA A 961 -27.41 -6.45 -30.13
CA ALA A 961 -28.61 -7.05 -30.70
C ALA A 961 -28.56 -7.15 -32.23
N LEU A 962 -28.03 -6.16 -32.94
CA LEU A 962 -27.81 -6.24 -34.39
C LEU A 962 -26.84 -7.37 -34.76
N GLY A 963 -25.77 -7.52 -33.99
CA GLY A 963 -24.81 -8.61 -34.16
C GLY A 963 -25.38 -10.01 -33.87
N GLU A 964 -26.33 -10.11 -32.93
CA GLU A 964 -27.01 -11.38 -32.60
C GLU A 964 -28.11 -11.75 -33.59
N ILE A 965 -28.85 -10.75 -34.11
CA ILE A 965 -29.81 -10.92 -35.21
C ILE A 965 -29.06 -11.38 -36.48
N GLY A 966 -27.85 -10.87 -36.71
CA GLY A 966 -26.97 -11.33 -37.78
C GLY A 966 -27.49 -11.04 -39.19
N ASP A 967 -28.29 -9.98 -39.37
CA ASP A 967 -28.83 -9.59 -40.67
C ASP A 967 -27.89 -8.56 -41.36
N PRO A 968 -27.22 -8.92 -42.47
CA PRO A 968 -26.24 -8.04 -43.15
C PRO A 968 -26.81 -6.69 -43.58
N VAL A 969 -28.13 -6.55 -43.73
CA VAL A 969 -28.80 -5.29 -44.09
C VAL A 969 -28.60 -4.20 -43.02
N ALA A 970 -28.22 -4.57 -41.78
CA ALA A 970 -27.88 -3.62 -40.73
C ALA A 970 -26.51 -2.93 -40.88
N ALA A 971 -25.64 -3.43 -41.77
CA ALA A 971 -24.27 -2.93 -41.89
C ALA A 971 -24.14 -1.42 -42.19
N PRO A 972 -24.97 -0.80 -43.07
CA PRO A 972 -24.90 0.64 -43.30
C PRO A 972 -25.19 1.46 -42.04
N ALA A 973 -26.18 1.08 -41.23
CA ALA A 973 -26.53 1.77 -40.00
C ALA A 973 -25.40 1.70 -38.95
N VAL A 974 -24.74 0.54 -38.83
CA VAL A 974 -23.58 0.37 -37.95
C VAL A 974 -22.37 1.14 -38.46
N THR A 975 -22.19 1.25 -39.78
CA THR A 975 -21.11 2.03 -40.40
C THR A 975 -21.29 3.54 -40.18
N GLU A 976 -22.52 4.04 -40.32
CA GLU A 976 -22.89 5.42 -39.98
C GLU A 976 -22.57 5.70 -38.50
N TYR A 977 -22.96 4.79 -37.60
CA TYR A 977 -22.61 4.92 -36.18
C TYR A 977 -21.10 4.91 -35.95
N LEU A 978 -20.34 4.01 -36.58
CA LEU A 978 -18.88 3.91 -36.41
C LEU A 978 -18.14 5.22 -36.74
N ALA A 979 -18.64 6.00 -37.70
CA ALA A 979 -18.04 7.27 -38.11
C ALA A 979 -18.09 8.35 -37.02
N GLY A 980 -19.12 8.35 -36.16
CA GLY A 980 -19.33 9.39 -35.13
C GLY A 980 -19.49 8.89 -33.69
N GLY A 981 -19.58 7.58 -33.48
CA GLY A 981 -19.89 6.94 -32.20
C GLY A 981 -18.67 6.69 -31.31
N THR A 982 -18.93 6.46 -30.02
CA THR A 982 -17.92 6.16 -28.99
C THR A 982 -17.57 4.67 -28.92
N GLU A 983 -18.52 3.78 -29.23
CA GLU A 983 -18.39 2.32 -29.07
C GLU A 983 -17.71 1.64 -30.27
N LYS A 984 -16.53 2.16 -30.67
CA LYS A 984 -15.88 1.81 -31.94
C LYS A 984 -15.51 0.33 -32.07
N LEU A 985 -14.87 -0.24 -31.04
CA LEU A 985 -14.45 -1.65 -31.07
C LEU A 985 -15.66 -2.59 -31.17
N LEU A 986 -16.73 -2.30 -30.43
CA LEU A 986 -17.98 -3.06 -30.47
C LEU A 986 -18.64 -2.96 -31.85
N ALA A 987 -18.76 -1.74 -32.40
CA ALA A 987 -19.34 -1.52 -33.73
C ALA A 987 -18.56 -2.25 -34.85
N ILE A 988 -17.23 -2.21 -34.81
CA ILE A 988 -16.39 -2.98 -35.75
C ILE A 988 -16.63 -4.48 -35.60
N SER A 989 -16.69 -4.99 -34.36
CA SER A 989 -16.96 -6.40 -34.09
C SER A 989 -18.32 -6.85 -34.63
N VAL A 990 -19.33 -5.98 -34.55
CA VAL A 990 -20.66 -6.21 -35.14
C VAL A 990 -20.56 -6.24 -36.67
N LEU A 991 -19.89 -5.27 -37.32
CA LEU A 991 -19.69 -5.27 -38.77
C LEU A 991 -19.02 -6.55 -39.27
N ARG A 992 -18.00 -7.04 -38.55
CA ARG A 992 -17.33 -8.31 -38.87
C ARG A 992 -18.29 -9.50 -38.80
N ARG A 993 -19.14 -9.57 -37.77
CA ARG A 993 -20.17 -10.62 -37.65
C ARG A 993 -21.23 -10.54 -38.74
N LEU A 994 -21.54 -9.33 -39.23
CA LEU A 994 -22.44 -9.11 -40.36
C LEU A 994 -21.80 -9.41 -41.74
N GLY A 995 -20.51 -9.75 -41.78
CA GLY A 995 -19.78 -10.05 -43.01
C GLY A 995 -19.25 -8.82 -43.77
N THR A 996 -19.24 -7.65 -43.14
CA THR A 996 -18.78 -6.40 -43.75
C THR A 996 -17.31 -6.14 -43.43
N PRO A 997 -16.44 -5.91 -44.45
CA PRO A 997 -15.04 -5.59 -44.22
C PRO A 997 -14.91 -4.22 -43.52
N ALA A 998 -14.13 -4.19 -42.44
CA ALA A 998 -13.71 -2.99 -41.73
C ALA A 998 -12.19 -2.86 -41.81
N ASP A 999 -11.64 -1.68 -41.51
CA ASP A 999 -10.18 -1.50 -41.39
C ASP A 999 -9.63 -2.39 -40.27
N PHE A 1000 -9.04 -3.50 -40.68
CA PHE A 1000 -8.59 -4.53 -39.76
C PHE A 1000 -7.39 -4.07 -38.94
N ALA A 1001 -6.47 -3.31 -39.53
CA ALA A 1001 -5.31 -2.78 -38.80
C ALA A 1001 -5.75 -1.80 -37.71
N ALA A 1002 -6.64 -0.86 -38.03
CA ALA A 1002 -7.19 0.06 -37.03
C ALA A 1002 -7.97 -0.67 -35.92
N SER A 1003 -8.66 -1.78 -36.26
CA SER A 1003 -9.38 -2.58 -35.26
C SER A 1003 -8.46 -3.29 -34.26
N LEU A 1004 -7.28 -3.73 -34.69
CA LEU A 1004 -6.27 -4.36 -33.81
C LEU A 1004 -5.70 -3.35 -32.81
N GLU A 1005 -5.47 -2.11 -33.24
CA GLU A 1005 -5.04 -1.02 -32.34
C GLU A 1005 -6.13 -0.67 -31.31
N LEU A 1006 -7.40 -0.61 -31.73
CA LEU A 1006 -8.53 -0.41 -30.80
C LEU A 1006 -8.66 -1.56 -29.81
N TYR A 1007 -8.44 -2.80 -30.25
CA TYR A 1007 -8.44 -3.98 -29.39
C TYR A 1007 -7.28 -3.94 -28.38
N ALA A 1008 -6.07 -3.62 -28.82
CA ALA A 1008 -4.92 -3.46 -27.94
C ALA A 1008 -5.16 -2.36 -26.89
N HIS A 1009 -5.73 -1.23 -27.32
CA HIS A 1009 -6.13 -0.17 -26.41
C HIS A 1009 -7.21 -0.64 -25.41
N ALA A 1010 -8.20 -1.42 -25.84
CA ALA A 1010 -9.23 -1.96 -24.95
C ALA A 1010 -8.66 -2.94 -23.90
N LEU A 1011 -7.70 -3.80 -24.27
CA LEU A 1011 -7.01 -4.68 -23.32
C LEU A 1011 -6.17 -3.91 -22.31
N ARG A 1012 -5.45 -2.88 -22.76
CA ARG A 1012 -4.74 -1.96 -21.86
C ARG A 1012 -5.73 -1.28 -20.92
N ARG A 1013 -6.85 -0.80 -21.46
CA ARG A 1013 -7.89 -0.14 -20.69
C ARG A 1013 -8.53 -1.05 -19.64
N LEU A 1014 -8.73 -2.33 -19.96
CA LEU A 1014 -9.20 -3.32 -18.99
C LEU A 1014 -8.25 -3.43 -17.79
N THR A 1015 -6.94 -3.50 -18.06
CA THR A 1015 -5.88 -3.57 -17.04
C THR A 1015 -5.82 -2.29 -16.19
N GLU A 1016 -5.97 -1.13 -16.82
CA GLU A 1016 -6.10 0.17 -16.14
C GLU A 1016 -7.33 0.21 -15.22
N LEU A 1017 -8.51 -0.12 -15.72
CA LEU A 1017 -9.75 -0.09 -14.95
C LEU A 1017 -9.72 -1.05 -13.76
N HIS A 1018 -9.12 -2.23 -13.93
CA HIS A 1018 -8.88 -3.15 -12.83
C HIS A 1018 -8.00 -2.53 -11.72
N SER A 1019 -6.95 -1.80 -12.11
CA SER A 1019 -6.10 -1.06 -11.16
C SER A 1019 -6.87 0.04 -10.43
N GLY A 1020 -7.72 0.75 -11.17
CA GLY A 1020 -8.65 1.74 -10.61
C GLY A 1020 -9.62 1.13 -9.60
N ARG A 1021 -10.26 0.02 -9.93
CA ARG A 1021 -11.17 -0.71 -9.05
C ARG A 1021 -10.45 -1.07 -7.75
N LYS A 1022 -9.25 -1.61 -7.87
CA LYS A 1022 -8.40 -1.96 -6.73
C LYS A 1022 -8.03 -0.75 -5.87
N SER A 1023 -7.64 0.36 -6.49
CA SER A 1023 -7.34 1.62 -5.80
C SER A 1023 -8.53 2.11 -4.95
N VAL A 1024 -9.75 2.02 -5.51
CA VAL A 1024 -10.99 2.38 -4.80
C VAL A 1024 -11.30 1.38 -3.68
N LEU A 1025 -11.11 0.08 -3.90
CA LEU A 1025 -11.29 -0.95 -2.86
C LEU A 1025 -10.30 -0.75 -1.71
N ASN A 1026 -9.05 -0.40 -1.99
CA ASN A 1026 -8.05 -0.07 -0.97
C ASN A 1026 -8.44 1.19 -0.19
N THR A 1027 -9.04 2.17 -0.85
CA THR A 1027 -9.57 3.36 -0.17
C THR A 1027 -10.74 2.98 0.75
N LEU A 1028 -11.68 2.16 0.27
CA LEU A 1028 -12.90 1.79 0.99
C LEU A 1028 -12.70 0.77 2.12
N TYR A 1029 -11.70 -0.10 1.99
CA TYR A 1029 -11.51 -1.29 2.83
C TYR A 1029 -10.06 -1.56 3.26
N GLY A 1030 -9.09 -0.78 2.78
CA GLY A 1030 -7.68 -0.90 3.16
C GLY A 1030 -7.37 -0.29 4.52
N GLY A 1031 -6.08 -0.25 4.86
CA GLY A 1031 -5.59 0.15 6.19
C GLY A 1031 -6.05 1.52 6.66
N MET A 1032 -6.38 2.46 5.77
CA MET A 1032 -6.88 3.79 6.14
C MET A 1032 -8.40 3.95 5.98
N ALA A 1033 -9.13 2.91 5.59
CA ALA A 1033 -10.56 2.97 5.33
C ALA A 1033 -11.39 3.44 6.53
N PHE A 1034 -10.94 3.10 7.75
CA PHE A 1034 -11.58 3.53 8.98
C PHE A 1034 -11.55 5.05 9.16
N SER A 1035 -10.62 5.75 8.48
CA SER A 1035 -10.50 7.21 8.53
C SER A 1035 -11.43 7.97 7.58
N LEU A 1036 -12.20 7.28 6.73
CA LEU A 1036 -13.12 7.92 5.79
C LEU A 1036 -14.36 8.48 6.49
N THR A 1037 -14.69 9.74 6.22
CA THR A 1037 -16.00 10.30 6.59
C THR A 1037 -17.13 9.59 5.82
N PRO A 1038 -18.38 9.60 6.33
CA PRO A 1038 -19.52 9.03 5.60
C PRO A 1038 -19.72 9.61 4.19
N ALA A 1039 -19.38 10.88 3.98
CA ALA A 1039 -19.45 11.53 2.67
C ALA A 1039 -18.37 11.00 1.71
N GLN A 1040 -17.12 10.91 2.17
CA GLN A 1040 -16.02 10.34 1.37
C GLN A 1040 -16.29 8.87 1.03
N ARG A 1041 -16.82 8.09 1.98
CA ARG A 1041 -17.21 6.70 1.75
C ARG A 1041 -18.28 6.56 0.67
N ARG A 1042 -19.32 7.41 0.67
CA ARG A 1042 -20.35 7.42 -0.39
C ARG A 1042 -19.79 7.79 -1.75
N LEU A 1043 -18.87 8.76 -1.82
CA LEU A 1043 -18.20 9.14 -3.07
C LEU A 1043 -17.35 7.99 -3.62
N ALA A 1044 -16.53 7.36 -2.78
CA ALA A 1044 -15.72 6.21 -3.19
C ALA A 1044 -16.58 4.99 -3.59
N GLN A 1045 -17.73 4.76 -2.94
CA GLN A 1045 -18.70 3.73 -3.38
C GLN A 1045 -19.36 4.07 -4.73
N GLY A 1046 -19.59 5.36 -5.02
CA GLY A 1046 -20.03 5.82 -6.33
C GLY A 1046 -18.98 5.52 -7.40
N GLU A 1047 -17.74 5.90 -7.14
CA GLU A 1047 -16.61 5.65 -8.04
C GLU A 1047 -16.39 4.15 -8.27
N LEU A 1048 -16.47 3.31 -7.23
CA LEU A 1048 -16.33 1.86 -7.37
C LEU A 1048 -17.32 1.29 -8.40
N ARG A 1049 -18.60 1.68 -8.30
CA ARG A 1049 -19.65 1.24 -9.23
C ARG A 1049 -19.32 1.68 -10.66
N THR A 1050 -18.91 2.94 -10.84
CA THR A 1050 -18.50 3.45 -12.16
C THR A 1050 -17.35 2.66 -12.75
N VAL A 1051 -16.31 2.36 -11.97
CA VAL A 1051 -15.16 1.60 -12.47
C VAL A 1051 -15.54 0.15 -12.80
N GLN A 1052 -16.35 -0.49 -11.96
CA GLN A 1052 -16.85 -1.85 -12.22
C GLN A 1052 -17.66 -1.94 -13.52
N ASP A 1053 -18.56 -0.98 -13.76
CA ASP A 1053 -19.34 -0.90 -14.99
C ASP A 1053 -18.44 -0.73 -16.21
N MET A 1054 -17.44 0.17 -16.14
CA MET A 1054 -16.48 0.38 -17.22
C MET A 1054 -15.62 -0.86 -17.48
N GLU A 1055 -15.15 -1.53 -16.43
CA GLU A 1055 -14.33 -2.76 -16.54
C GLU A 1055 -15.14 -3.88 -17.21
N ALA A 1056 -16.41 -4.06 -16.80
CA ALA A 1056 -17.31 -5.05 -17.40
C ALA A 1056 -17.55 -4.79 -18.89
N ARG A 1057 -17.73 -3.52 -19.29
CA ARG A 1057 -17.88 -3.13 -20.70
C ARG A 1057 -16.62 -3.43 -21.52
N ALA A 1058 -15.44 -3.04 -21.01
CA ALA A 1058 -14.17 -3.29 -21.67
C ALA A 1058 -13.90 -4.80 -21.85
N ARG A 1059 -14.23 -5.60 -20.83
CA ARG A 1059 -14.14 -7.06 -20.86
C ARG A 1059 -15.06 -7.65 -21.92
N HIS A 1060 -16.33 -7.23 -21.94
CA HIS A 1060 -17.29 -7.65 -22.94
C HIS A 1060 -16.80 -7.33 -24.36
N ASP A 1061 -16.39 -6.09 -24.63
CA ASP A 1061 -16.03 -5.65 -25.98
C ASP A 1061 -14.77 -6.35 -26.50
N SER A 1062 -13.79 -6.57 -25.62
CA SER A 1062 -12.57 -7.30 -25.94
C SER A 1062 -12.88 -8.76 -26.29
N ALA A 1063 -13.70 -9.43 -25.47
CA ALA A 1063 -14.13 -10.81 -25.73
C ALA A 1063 -14.98 -10.90 -27.02
N TYR A 1064 -15.89 -9.95 -27.23
CA TYR A 1064 -16.77 -9.89 -28.39
C TYR A 1064 -15.99 -9.69 -29.69
N PHE A 1065 -14.94 -8.85 -29.68
CA PHE A 1065 -14.00 -8.68 -30.79
C PHE A 1065 -13.20 -9.95 -31.06
N ALA A 1066 -12.57 -10.53 -30.03
CA ALA A 1066 -11.77 -11.74 -30.19
C ALA A 1066 -12.58 -12.91 -30.79
N ALA A 1067 -13.84 -13.06 -30.35
CA ALA A 1067 -14.76 -14.06 -30.90
C ALA A 1067 -15.20 -13.76 -32.35
N SER A 1068 -15.12 -12.51 -32.81
CA SER A 1068 -15.43 -12.14 -34.21
C SER A 1068 -14.29 -12.47 -35.19
N LEU A 1069 -13.11 -12.84 -34.69
CA LEU A 1069 -11.96 -13.22 -35.52
C LEU A 1069 -12.16 -14.64 -36.06
N GLY A 1070 -12.81 -14.74 -37.23
CA GLY A 1070 -12.93 -15.97 -38.02
C GLY A 1070 -11.61 -16.35 -38.71
N LYS A 1071 -11.71 -16.98 -39.90
CA LYS A 1071 -10.54 -17.22 -40.76
C LYS A 1071 -10.08 -15.92 -41.39
N LEU A 1072 -8.83 -15.53 -41.15
CA LEU A 1072 -8.23 -14.34 -41.76
C LEU A 1072 -7.87 -14.62 -43.23
N ASN A 1073 -8.12 -13.66 -44.11
CA ASN A 1073 -7.60 -13.68 -45.49
C ASN A 1073 -6.15 -13.17 -45.56
N ASP A 1074 -5.49 -13.27 -46.71
CA ASP A 1074 -4.07 -12.91 -46.87
C ASP A 1074 -3.75 -11.44 -46.50
N THR A 1075 -4.65 -10.51 -46.82
CA THR A 1075 -4.48 -9.09 -46.47
C THR A 1075 -4.59 -8.89 -44.97
N GLU A 1076 -5.54 -9.57 -44.33
CA GLU A 1076 -5.69 -9.55 -42.88
C GLU A 1076 -4.49 -10.23 -42.18
N TRP A 1077 -3.96 -11.33 -42.71
CA TRP A 1077 -2.75 -11.97 -42.17
C TRP A 1077 -1.53 -11.06 -42.22
N ARG A 1078 -1.33 -10.31 -43.31
CA ARG A 1078 -0.27 -9.29 -43.40
C ARG A 1078 -0.43 -8.21 -42.34
N ALA A 1079 -1.65 -7.65 -42.21
CA ALA A 1079 -1.93 -6.62 -41.22
C ALA A 1079 -1.74 -7.13 -39.78
N PHE A 1080 -2.22 -8.35 -39.48
CA PHE A 1080 -2.08 -8.97 -38.17
C PHE A 1080 -0.61 -9.21 -37.81
N THR A 1081 0.16 -9.79 -38.73
CA THR A 1081 1.58 -10.09 -38.51
C THR A 1081 2.40 -8.82 -38.34
N SER A 1082 2.15 -7.80 -39.17
CA SER A 1082 2.80 -6.49 -39.04
C SER A 1082 2.48 -5.82 -37.69
N PHE A 1083 1.21 -5.87 -37.27
CA PHE A 1083 0.79 -5.38 -35.96
C PHE A 1083 1.53 -6.10 -34.81
N LEU A 1084 1.55 -7.43 -34.84
CA LEU A 1084 2.21 -8.25 -33.81
C LEU A 1084 3.73 -8.05 -33.77
N ALA A 1085 4.38 -7.81 -34.91
CA ALA A 1085 5.81 -7.53 -34.96
C ALA A 1085 6.17 -6.18 -34.29
N GLN A 1086 5.25 -5.21 -34.32
CA GLN A 1086 5.49 -3.84 -33.85
C GLN A 1086 4.93 -3.54 -32.46
N THR A 1087 3.91 -4.28 -32.01
CA THR A 1087 3.22 -4.00 -30.75
C THR A 1087 4.13 -4.20 -29.53
N LYS A 1088 3.91 -3.34 -28.53
CA LYS A 1088 4.53 -3.41 -27.19
C LYS A 1088 3.55 -3.89 -26.12
N ASN A 1089 2.28 -4.11 -26.49
CA ASN A 1089 1.26 -4.52 -25.54
C ASN A 1089 1.29 -6.04 -25.35
N ALA A 1090 1.86 -6.52 -24.25
CA ALA A 1090 1.96 -7.95 -23.96
C ALA A 1090 0.61 -8.68 -23.89
N ALA A 1091 -0.47 -7.97 -23.55
CA ALA A 1091 -1.81 -8.54 -23.44
C ALA A 1091 -2.38 -9.07 -24.76
N VAL A 1092 -1.79 -8.71 -25.92
CA VAL A 1092 -2.20 -9.23 -27.23
C VAL A 1092 -1.59 -10.60 -27.54
N ALA A 1093 -0.58 -11.06 -26.79
CA ALA A 1093 0.12 -12.30 -27.06
C ALA A 1093 -0.82 -13.53 -27.05
N PRO A 1094 -1.74 -13.71 -26.09
CA PRO A 1094 -2.70 -14.82 -26.15
C PRO A 1094 -3.54 -14.84 -27.42
N LEU A 1095 -3.99 -13.67 -27.90
CA LEU A 1095 -4.73 -13.58 -29.16
C LEU A 1095 -3.87 -13.98 -30.37
N ALA A 1096 -2.59 -13.59 -30.38
CA ALA A 1096 -1.65 -13.98 -31.42
C ALA A 1096 -1.56 -15.51 -31.51
N HIS A 1097 -1.23 -16.15 -30.39
CA HIS A 1097 -1.11 -17.61 -30.30
C HIS A 1097 -2.41 -18.34 -30.67
N ALA A 1098 -3.55 -17.89 -30.14
CA ALA A 1098 -4.85 -18.47 -30.47
C ALA A 1098 -5.18 -18.34 -31.97
N THR A 1099 -4.86 -17.21 -32.60
CA THR A 1099 -5.15 -16.97 -34.02
C THR A 1099 -4.24 -17.80 -34.94
N PHE A 1100 -2.96 -17.88 -34.62
CA PHE A 1100 -2.00 -18.73 -35.34
C PHE A 1100 -2.27 -20.23 -35.16
N GLY A 1101 -2.87 -20.64 -34.04
CA GLY A 1101 -3.28 -22.02 -33.78
C GLY A 1101 -4.51 -22.49 -34.59
N LYS A 1102 -5.28 -21.58 -35.19
CA LYS A 1102 -6.48 -21.93 -36.00
C LYS A 1102 -6.15 -22.58 -37.35
N LEU A 1103 -4.92 -22.46 -37.85
CA LEU A 1103 -4.49 -22.99 -39.16
C LEU A 1103 -3.27 -23.90 -39.03
N PRO A 1104 -3.10 -24.88 -39.96
CA PRO A 1104 -1.90 -25.71 -40.01
C PRO A 1104 -0.62 -24.86 -40.15
N ARG A 1105 0.48 -25.31 -39.52
CA ARG A 1105 1.77 -24.59 -39.52
C ARG A 1105 2.27 -24.24 -40.92
N GLU A 1106 2.15 -25.15 -41.88
CA GLU A 1106 2.59 -24.91 -43.27
C GLU A 1106 1.90 -23.69 -43.92
N GLN A 1107 0.64 -23.41 -43.55
CA GLN A 1107 -0.11 -22.27 -44.07
C GLN A 1107 0.27 -20.95 -43.39
N THR A 1108 0.81 -21.01 -42.17
CA THR A 1108 1.20 -19.81 -41.39
C THR A 1108 2.71 -19.54 -41.38
N LYS A 1109 3.52 -20.44 -41.95
CA LYS A 1109 4.98 -20.36 -41.99
C LYS A 1109 5.54 -19.04 -42.56
N PRO A 1110 5.01 -18.47 -43.66
CA PRO A 1110 5.50 -17.19 -44.17
C PRO A 1110 5.34 -16.05 -43.14
N TRP A 1111 4.20 -16.03 -42.44
CA TRP A 1111 3.86 -15.03 -41.43
C TRP A 1111 4.68 -15.21 -40.14
N ARG A 1112 4.86 -16.45 -39.68
CA ARG A 1112 5.65 -16.77 -38.47
C ARG A 1112 7.10 -16.31 -38.57
N THR A 1113 7.68 -16.40 -39.77
CA THR A 1113 9.08 -15.98 -40.01
C THR A 1113 9.30 -14.49 -39.72
N GLU A 1114 8.30 -13.64 -40.01
CA GLU A 1114 8.38 -12.20 -39.75
C GLU A 1114 8.38 -11.87 -38.25
N LEU A 1115 7.77 -12.73 -37.42
CA LEU A 1115 7.66 -12.54 -35.97
C LEU A 1115 8.98 -12.79 -35.22
N ALA A 1116 10.01 -13.33 -35.86
CA ALA A 1116 11.33 -13.50 -35.24
C ALA A 1116 11.93 -12.17 -34.76
N LYS A 1117 11.49 -11.05 -35.35
CA LYS A 1117 11.91 -9.68 -35.00
C LYS A 1117 10.90 -8.95 -34.11
N ALA A 1118 9.87 -9.63 -33.62
CA ALA A 1118 8.86 -8.99 -32.78
C ALA A 1118 9.47 -8.42 -31.50
N GLN A 1119 8.98 -7.25 -31.07
CA GLN A 1119 9.50 -6.57 -29.88
C GLN A 1119 9.25 -7.40 -28.60
N LEU A 1120 8.10 -8.07 -28.54
CA LEU A 1120 7.69 -8.89 -27.41
C LEU A 1120 8.28 -10.32 -27.49
N PRO A 1121 9.01 -10.79 -26.46
CA PRO A 1121 9.51 -12.16 -26.41
C PRO A 1121 8.41 -13.21 -26.58
N GLN A 1122 7.21 -12.97 -26.01
CA GLN A 1122 6.07 -13.88 -26.10
C GLN A 1122 5.60 -14.10 -27.55
N ILE A 1123 5.73 -13.07 -28.40
CA ILE A 1123 5.37 -13.13 -29.82
C ILE A 1123 6.49 -13.78 -30.63
N ARG A 1124 7.76 -13.55 -30.28
CA ARG A 1124 8.91 -14.19 -30.96
C ARG A 1124 8.85 -15.71 -30.91
N LEU A 1125 8.28 -16.29 -29.84
CA LEU A 1125 8.07 -17.74 -29.73
C LEU A 1125 7.26 -18.32 -30.90
N LEU A 1126 6.32 -17.57 -31.49
CA LEU A 1126 5.55 -18.01 -32.66
C LEU A 1126 6.41 -18.28 -33.90
N ALA A 1127 7.58 -17.65 -33.99
CA ALA A 1127 8.55 -17.89 -35.05
C ALA A 1127 9.37 -19.18 -34.83
N GLU A 1128 9.56 -19.57 -33.57
CA GLU A 1128 10.30 -20.78 -33.17
C GLU A 1128 9.41 -22.03 -33.13
N GLU A 1129 8.10 -21.87 -32.94
CA GLU A 1129 7.05 -22.90 -33.06
C GLU A 1129 6.86 -23.46 -34.46
#